data_AF-A0A0F7ZGF8-F1
#
_entry.id   AF-A0A0F7ZGF8-F1
#
_cell.length_a   1.000
_cell.length_b   1.000
_cell.length_c   1.000
_cell.angle_alpha   90.00
_cell.angle_beta   90.00
_cell.angle_gamma   90.00
#
_symmetry.space_group_name_H-M   'P 1'
#
loop_
_entity.id
_entity.type
_entity.pdbx_description
1 polymer ?
#
loop_
_entity_poly.entity_id
_entity_poly.type
_entity_poly.pdbx_seq_one_letter_code
_entity_poly.pdbx_strand_id
1 'polypeptide(L)'
;MCSFPSSLGVAKLGLHWFPTLQVVHNLTDNVHLGLPVPNGQRLNSNSASLARPLHEIPNYCFGKVVGLVDTFVWIFFPAIHRRALADPIAQTCLPSGLYERWMESIILPAIRKVLPDYNSTQHLPRSFLAARSAARAVQEPRLAGNPNAADERAASRHDSAHPGNLPDDAEAKNTANRTQLMSHLLQGCVLDDLWGEIRALADASPLSDFKGITLFMASKNTKLAYMSPSLPETLEKWRVTWEGATEARFIDPGTTYVDIGRQYSPRAGTPLHKNVLLWRRCCLRTAWKGRRAWSRAHNVTEPKGTRRRPHLSKAEYPWTTVRDAMGMTITSGPDSTEFRQGLIYTQYYNLVKAAFDAAKIFPFQSRGLEALALDPSYLADVKQATRGVHANINTLVKGYRLSKLRVDANIPTDATEESCTRPFVYGVRAEDRVSLRLLERIMECIPPPATAPSHPLPFFQVASHDTAGFLRASINRHCFLFEIVRSSTHLKFSLPETAVMAIALRGLRFSYGSGLLSMESALWADTRQSRTQGADGEVAFEGVGMGMGVTTKDHGFGWWLGGRMDWHVWRFEDDVCDKVLIGNSLLRTDHKRQWRAIRDIRDVNFRMWQAQTWFGKFEVAAHAPIRRIWLDYLLCTVIDLFQRDVWREARKTYNWERDGNDARAQRAAKPEMTKEAGDTFPEDNPPVFCAEVMDGLFIDRARDLHRAMPHLCTGNNAAIRTPIALVDFLFLPDGHFASLFTDKHYKRKGWAASPFRVATRRAMETIGSLLGERMAIDWYNDLARMVLRTNWILPWPSVNSLINTTKQHAAENEYRRLMWVSIVYREPVAPSGLFYPREGNKPWPVRVLDDVHYVYSDALRVTTFPRATWGPRQQVERWVDGAGNQCTAWTSIDLLKGQGSIYDVNNMEFGKATAISSSGRPVGIVERGVPPQPMLVRRIRNKTGPQLEAVFSELVQEAGPRTAARSGSEGSRALGRHIPRRLALRMNARPMSDDERNRKMAFYRVCATRNASRPRPASRPSTEEQSVSPSEHSEYRPPKKQRQ
;
A
#
# COMPACT_ATOMS: atom_id res chain seq x y z
N MET A 1 34.79 -9.53 3.69
CA MET A 1 35.84 -8.84 2.94
C MET A 1 35.19 -8.16 1.74
N CYS A 2 35.71 -6.99 1.37
CA CYS A 2 35.32 -6.17 0.24
C CYS A 2 36.61 -5.65 -0.42
N SER A 3 36.72 -5.63 -1.74
CA SER A 3 37.93 -5.15 -2.46
C SER A 3 37.53 -4.51 -3.79
N PHE A 4 38.34 -3.57 -4.26
CA PHE A 4 38.22 -2.96 -5.60
C PHE A 4 39.38 -3.43 -6.47
N PRO A 5 39.33 -4.66 -7.03
CA PRO A 5 40.42 -5.17 -7.84
C PRO A 5 40.55 -4.36 -9.14
N SER A 6 41.78 -4.18 -9.62
CA SER A 6 42.03 -3.47 -10.89
C SER A 6 41.68 -4.32 -12.12
N SER A 7 41.58 -5.64 -11.97
CA SER A 7 41.26 -6.60 -13.04
C SER A 7 40.48 -7.82 -12.57
N LEU A 8 39.74 -8.46 -13.48
CA LEU A 8 39.14 -9.79 -13.26
C LEU A 8 40.21 -10.87 -13.06
N GLY A 9 41.43 -10.62 -13.55
CA GLY A 9 42.61 -11.46 -13.30
C GLY A 9 42.93 -11.68 -11.82
N VAL A 10 42.29 -10.94 -10.90
CA VAL A 10 42.36 -11.21 -9.46
C VAL A 10 41.92 -12.63 -9.12
N ALA A 11 41.02 -13.25 -9.89
CA ALA A 11 40.53 -14.60 -9.65
C ALA A 11 41.47 -15.65 -10.27
N LYS A 12 42.57 -15.95 -9.57
CA LYS A 12 43.66 -16.83 -10.03
C LYS A 12 43.18 -18.22 -10.48
N LEU A 13 42.22 -18.80 -9.78
CA LEU A 13 41.67 -20.13 -10.07
C LEU A 13 40.49 -20.12 -11.06
N GLY A 14 40.11 -18.95 -11.57
CA GLY A 14 38.97 -18.75 -12.46
C GLY A 14 37.72 -18.25 -11.75
N LEU A 15 36.67 -18.05 -12.55
CA LEU A 15 35.42 -17.44 -12.11
C LEU A 15 34.22 -18.09 -12.81
N HIS A 16 33.19 -18.45 -12.03
CA HIS A 16 31.89 -18.87 -12.56
C HIS A 16 31.07 -17.64 -12.97
N TRP A 17 31.10 -17.32 -14.26
CA TRP A 17 30.42 -16.19 -14.87
C TRP A 17 28.91 -16.43 -15.00
N PHE A 18 28.09 -15.43 -14.68
CA PHE A 18 26.63 -15.46 -14.74
C PHE A 18 26.09 -14.70 -15.96
N PRO A 19 25.79 -15.33 -17.12
CA PRO A 19 25.43 -14.64 -18.36
C PRO A 19 24.02 -14.01 -18.37
N THR A 20 23.31 -14.04 -17.24
CA THR A 20 21.97 -13.47 -17.08
C THR A 20 21.90 -12.59 -15.85
N LEU A 21 21.05 -11.55 -15.86
CA LEU A 21 20.82 -10.72 -14.68
C LEU A 21 20.15 -11.53 -13.58
N GLN A 22 20.87 -11.70 -12.48
CA GLN A 22 20.36 -12.30 -11.26
C GLN A 22 20.14 -11.19 -10.24
N VAL A 23 18.99 -10.53 -10.33
CA VAL A 23 18.64 -9.36 -9.49
C VAL A 23 18.80 -9.64 -7.99
N VAL A 24 18.58 -10.88 -7.57
CA VAL A 24 18.79 -11.34 -6.18
C VAL A 24 20.24 -11.21 -5.68
N HIS A 25 21.21 -11.20 -6.59
CA HIS A 25 22.63 -11.02 -6.29
C HIS A 25 23.10 -9.57 -6.41
N ASN A 26 22.26 -8.63 -6.83
CA ASN A 26 22.64 -7.23 -6.88
C ASN A 26 22.94 -6.70 -5.48
N LEU A 27 23.91 -5.79 -5.39
CA LEU A 27 24.27 -5.15 -4.14
C LEU A 27 23.27 -4.04 -3.83
N THR A 28 22.30 -4.34 -2.97
CA THR A 28 21.24 -3.41 -2.52
C THR A 28 21.48 -2.88 -1.10
N ASP A 29 22.43 -3.46 -0.37
CA ASP A 29 22.69 -3.13 1.03
C ASP A 29 23.82 -2.11 1.17
N ASN A 30 23.71 -1.23 2.17
CA ASN A 30 24.77 -0.29 2.48
C ASN A 30 26.00 -1.00 3.07
N VAL A 31 27.09 -1.04 2.29
CA VAL A 31 28.39 -1.58 2.71
C VAL A 31 29.37 -0.50 3.18
N HIS A 32 28.90 0.73 3.40
CA HIS A 32 29.69 1.88 3.85
C HIS A 32 30.82 2.31 2.91
N LEU A 33 30.78 1.85 1.66
CA LEU A 33 31.73 2.20 0.58
C LEU A 33 30.95 2.87 -0.56
N GLY A 34 31.66 3.64 -1.40
CA GLY A 34 31.07 4.36 -2.52
C GLY A 34 32.04 4.58 -3.67
N LEU A 35 31.51 4.99 -4.81
CA LEU A 35 32.26 5.30 -6.03
C LEU A 35 31.91 6.71 -6.52
N PRO A 36 32.85 7.41 -7.17
CA PRO A 36 32.56 8.68 -7.83
C PRO A 36 31.58 8.45 -8.98
N VAL A 37 30.55 9.31 -9.09
CA VAL A 37 29.66 9.34 -10.26
C VAL A 37 29.87 10.63 -11.06
N PRO A 38 29.77 10.59 -12.41
CA PRO A 38 29.77 11.79 -13.23
C PRO A 38 28.58 12.71 -12.89
N ASN A 39 28.81 14.02 -12.79
CA ASN A 39 27.73 14.99 -12.56
C ASN A 39 26.90 15.16 -13.85
N GLY A 40 25.76 14.47 -13.94
CA GLY A 40 24.76 14.75 -14.96
C GLY A 40 24.13 16.13 -14.74
N GLN A 41 24.32 17.03 -15.71
CA GLN A 41 23.78 18.41 -15.78
C GLN A 41 24.52 19.50 -14.98
N ARG A 42 25.79 19.76 -15.29
CA ARG A 42 26.33 21.13 -15.49
C ARG A 42 27.55 21.05 -16.42
N LEU A 43 27.35 21.35 -17.70
CA LEU A 43 28.46 21.57 -18.65
C LEU A 43 29.32 22.79 -18.26
N ASN A 44 28.87 23.61 -17.31
CA ASN A 44 29.59 24.80 -16.84
C ASN A 44 29.73 24.82 -15.30
N SER A 45 30.58 23.97 -14.75
CA SER A 45 31.30 24.23 -13.49
C SER A 45 32.30 23.12 -13.22
N ASN A 46 33.56 23.46 -12.95
CA ASN A 46 34.63 22.59 -12.43
C ASN A 46 34.31 22.01 -11.03
N SER A 47 33.14 21.39 -10.86
CA SER A 47 32.66 20.86 -9.59
C SER A 47 32.90 19.35 -9.53
N ALA A 48 33.75 18.96 -8.58
CA ALA A 48 34.23 17.60 -8.32
C ALA A 48 33.15 16.51 -8.43
N SER A 49 33.55 15.33 -8.94
CA SER A 49 32.77 14.10 -8.90
C SER A 49 32.30 13.79 -7.48
N LEU A 50 30.99 13.58 -7.29
CA LEU A 50 30.44 13.26 -5.98
C LEU A 50 30.49 11.74 -5.74
N ALA A 51 31.08 11.31 -4.63
CA ALA A 51 31.06 9.90 -4.23
C ALA A 51 29.63 9.47 -3.82
N ARG A 52 29.10 8.43 -4.47
CA ARG A 52 27.80 7.82 -4.18
C ARG A 52 27.97 6.45 -3.53
N PRO A 53 27.16 6.09 -2.53
CA PRO A 53 27.16 4.74 -1.95
C PRO A 53 26.95 3.66 -3.01
N LEU A 54 27.61 2.51 -2.87
CA LEU A 54 27.49 1.41 -3.85
C LEU A 54 26.05 0.95 -4.09
N HIS A 55 25.24 0.86 -3.03
CA HIS A 55 23.83 0.46 -3.13
C HIS A 55 22.90 1.49 -3.82
N GLU A 56 23.44 2.63 -4.26
CA GLU A 56 22.74 3.61 -5.09
C GLU A 56 23.18 3.56 -6.56
N ILE A 57 24.17 2.73 -6.91
CA ILE A 57 24.76 2.66 -8.25
C ILE A 57 24.34 1.35 -8.93
N PRO A 58 23.89 1.40 -10.21
CA PRO A 58 23.59 0.19 -10.96
C PRO A 58 24.77 -0.77 -10.98
N ASN A 59 24.48 -2.06 -10.76
CA ASN A 59 25.49 -3.10 -10.72
C ASN A 59 24.98 -4.41 -11.30
N TYR A 60 25.93 -5.24 -11.71
CA TYR A 60 25.72 -6.59 -12.23
C TYR A 60 26.67 -7.53 -11.51
N CYS A 61 26.12 -8.55 -10.85
CA CYS A 61 26.92 -9.65 -10.30
C CYS A 61 27.47 -10.48 -11.45
N PHE A 62 28.73 -10.25 -11.80
CA PHE A 62 29.41 -10.88 -12.93
C PHE A 62 29.62 -12.37 -12.70
N GLY A 63 29.98 -12.77 -11.47
CA GLY A 63 30.18 -14.18 -11.18
C GLY A 63 30.71 -14.47 -9.78
N LYS A 64 30.92 -15.75 -9.50
CA LYS A 64 31.47 -16.29 -8.25
C LYS A 64 32.92 -16.73 -8.45
N VAL A 65 33.83 -16.30 -7.57
CA VAL A 65 35.27 -16.62 -7.61
C VAL A 65 35.49 -18.08 -7.19
N VAL A 66 36.34 -18.81 -7.93
CA VAL A 66 36.74 -20.19 -7.59
C VAL A 66 37.75 -20.18 -6.46
N GLY A 67 37.62 -21.13 -5.52
CA GLY A 67 38.54 -21.27 -4.38
C GLY A 67 38.27 -20.36 -3.19
N LEU A 68 37.29 -19.45 -3.27
CA LEU A 68 36.88 -18.60 -2.14
C LEU A 68 35.44 -18.87 -1.68
N VAL A 69 35.23 -18.82 -0.37
CA VAL A 69 33.91 -18.98 0.27
C VAL A 69 32.99 -17.82 -0.10
N ASP A 70 31.92 -18.11 -0.87
CA ASP A 70 30.84 -17.18 -1.25
C ASP A 70 31.34 -15.77 -1.62
N THR A 71 32.40 -15.73 -2.43
CA THR A 71 32.99 -14.49 -2.96
C THR A 71 32.49 -14.25 -4.37
N PHE A 72 31.95 -13.06 -4.60
CA PHE A 72 31.41 -12.65 -5.88
C PHE A 72 32.11 -11.39 -6.38
N VAL A 73 32.11 -11.21 -7.70
CA VAL A 73 32.58 -10.01 -8.38
C VAL A 73 31.39 -9.31 -9.01
N TRP A 74 31.29 -8.01 -8.77
CA TRP A 74 30.31 -7.12 -9.36
C TRP A 74 30.99 -6.11 -10.27
N ILE A 75 30.31 -5.77 -11.37
CA ILE A 75 30.66 -4.64 -12.22
C ILE A 75 29.67 -3.52 -11.90
N PHE A 76 30.20 -2.37 -11.52
CA PHE A 76 29.44 -1.15 -11.24
C PHE A 76 29.44 -0.22 -12.45
N PHE A 77 28.34 0.50 -12.66
CA PHE A 77 28.13 1.40 -13.80
C PHE A 77 27.86 2.86 -13.34
N PRO A 78 28.90 3.62 -12.93
CA PRO A 78 28.73 4.98 -12.43
C PRO A 78 28.09 5.96 -13.42
N ALA A 79 28.38 5.84 -14.72
CA ALA A 79 27.83 6.70 -15.77
C ALA A 79 26.32 6.55 -15.97
N ILE A 80 25.76 5.39 -15.60
CA ILE A 80 24.31 5.06 -15.73
C ILE A 80 23.53 5.52 -14.50
N HIS A 81 24.21 6.00 -13.44
CA HIS A 81 23.56 6.39 -12.19
C HIS A 81 22.46 7.44 -12.41
N ARG A 82 21.23 7.13 -11.95
CA ARG A 82 20.07 8.02 -12.00
C ARG A 82 19.77 8.56 -10.60
N ARG A 83 19.07 9.71 -10.54
CA ARG A 83 18.54 10.25 -9.27
C ARG A 83 17.74 9.18 -8.52
N ALA A 84 17.89 9.15 -7.20
CA ALA A 84 17.36 8.10 -6.33
C ALA A 84 15.89 7.75 -6.60
N LEU A 85 15.67 6.51 -7.05
CA LEU A 85 14.38 5.86 -7.15
C LEU A 85 13.92 5.37 -5.77
N ALA A 86 12.61 5.21 -5.60
CA ALA A 86 12.04 4.77 -4.32
C ALA A 86 12.29 3.29 -4.01
N ASP A 87 12.61 2.47 -5.01
CA ASP A 87 12.85 1.03 -4.90
C ASP A 87 14.36 0.74 -5.02
N PRO A 88 15.02 0.21 -3.97
CA PRO A 88 16.45 -0.13 -4.00
C PRO A 88 16.82 -1.14 -5.10
N ILE A 89 15.91 -2.05 -5.46
CA ILE A 89 16.16 -3.01 -6.53
C ILE A 89 16.14 -2.27 -7.87
N ALA A 90 15.14 -1.44 -8.13
CA ALA A 90 15.07 -0.64 -9.35
C ALA A 90 16.25 0.35 -9.47
N GLN A 91 16.75 0.86 -8.33
CA GLN A 91 17.92 1.75 -8.28
C GLN A 91 19.21 1.05 -8.71
N THR A 92 19.38 -0.24 -8.38
CA THR A 92 20.63 -0.98 -8.57
C THR A 92 20.61 -1.91 -9.78
N CYS A 93 19.45 -2.13 -10.40
CA CYS A 93 19.35 -2.95 -11.60
C CYS A 93 19.74 -2.20 -12.87
N LEU A 94 20.40 -2.90 -13.78
CA LEU A 94 20.49 -2.47 -15.17
C LEU A 94 19.15 -2.70 -15.89
N PRO A 95 18.61 -1.68 -16.60
CA PRO A 95 17.47 -1.87 -17.49
C PRO A 95 17.75 -2.95 -18.55
N SER A 96 16.75 -3.76 -18.90
CA SER A 96 16.89 -4.91 -19.80
C SER A 96 17.55 -4.55 -21.13
N GLY A 97 17.16 -3.44 -21.76
CA GLY A 97 17.77 -2.99 -23.03
C GLY A 97 19.23 -2.57 -22.90
N LEU A 98 19.64 -2.01 -21.76
CA LEU A 98 21.05 -1.70 -21.50
C LEU A 98 21.86 -2.96 -21.20
N TYR A 99 21.29 -3.94 -20.51
CA TYR A 99 21.96 -5.21 -20.27
C TYR A 99 22.12 -6.05 -21.54
N GLU A 100 21.13 -6.05 -22.43
CA GLU A 100 21.24 -6.68 -23.75
C GLU A 100 22.40 -6.07 -24.54
N ARG A 101 22.49 -4.74 -24.59
CA ARG A 101 23.62 -4.03 -25.23
C ARG A 101 24.95 -4.35 -24.55
N TRP A 102 25.00 -4.39 -23.22
CA TRP A 102 26.19 -4.78 -22.46
C TRP A 102 26.67 -6.20 -22.84
N MET A 103 25.75 -7.14 -22.99
CA MET A 103 26.07 -8.52 -23.35
C MET A 103 26.51 -8.68 -24.81
N GLU A 104 25.75 -8.11 -25.75
CA GLU A 104 25.97 -8.28 -27.19
C GLU A 104 27.13 -7.44 -27.72
N SER A 105 27.32 -6.22 -27.20
CA SER A 105 28.32 -5.28 -27.72
C SER A 105 29.64 -5.28 -26.94
N ILE A 106 29.67 -5.81 -25.70
CA ILE A 106 30.88 -5.77 -24.85
C ILE A 106 31.30 -7.17 -24.40
N ILE A 107 30.48 -7.87 -23.61
CA ILE A 107 30.90 -9.13 -22.98
C ILE A 107 31.18 -10.24 -24.00
N LEU A 108 30.23 -10.56 -24.88
CA LEU A 108 30.41 -11.64 -25.85
C LEU A 108 31.52 -11.36 -26.88
N PRO A 109 31.66 -10.14 -27.43
CA PRO A 109 32.81 -9.79 -28.27
C PRO A 109 34.15 -9.92 -27.54
N ALA A 110 34.25 -9.44 -26.29
CA ALA A 110 35.47 -9.56 -25.49
C ALA A 110 35.84 -11.03 -25.23
N ILE A 111 34.85 -11.86 -24.87
CA ILE A 111 35.03 -13.31 -24.70
C ILE A 111 35.53 -13.96 -25.99
N ARG A 112 34.91 -13.68 -27.14
CA ARG A 112 35.32 -14.26 -28.45
C ARG A 112 36.73 -13.86 -28.85
N LYS A 113 37.17 -12.65 -28.49
CA LYS A 113 38.51 -12.16 -28.79
C LYS A 113 39.57 -12.85 -27.95
N VAL A 114 39.30 -13.08 -26.66
CA VAL A 114 40.26 -13.66 -25.71
C VAL A 114 40.23 -15.20 -25.69
N LEU A 115 39.10 -15.81 -26.01
CA LEU A 115 38.92 -17.25 -26.16
C LEU A 115 38.70 -17.63 -27.63
N PRO A 116 39.75 -17.69 -28.46
CA PRO A 116 39.63 -18.00 -29.89
C PRO A 116 39.33 -19.47 -30.17
N ASP A 117 39.54 -20.37 -29.20
CA ASP A 117 39.30 -21.80 -29.35
C ASP A 117 37.81 -22.16 -29.30
N TYR A 118 37.35 -22.89 -30.32
CA TYR A 118 35.98 -23.37 -30.46
C TYR A 118 35.59 -24.37 -29.36
N ASN A 119 36.53 -25.16 -28.82
CA ASN A 119 36.20 -26.14 -27.78
C ASN A 119 35.76 -25.48 -26.47
N SER A 120 36.30 -24.31 -26.17
CA SER A 120 35.94 -23.54 -24.97
C SER A 120 34.68 -22.70 -25.20
N THR A 121 34.55 -22.07 -26.37
CA THR A 121 33.43 -21.17 -26.68
C THR A 121 32.11 -21.88 -27.00
N GLN A 122 32.14 -23.15 -27.46
CA GLN A 122 30.91 -23.93 -27.71
C GLN A 122 30.05 -24.16 -26.46
N HIS A 123 30.65 -24.09 -25.27
CA HIS A 123 29.97 -24.26 -24.00
C HIS A 123 29.46 -22.93 -23.41
N LEU A 124 29.69 -21.80 -24.09
CA LEU A 124 29.23 -20.47 -23.71
C LEU A 124 27.98 -20.08 -24.51
N PRO A 125 27.10 -19.22 -23.97
CA PRO A 125 25.93 -18.75 -24.71
C PRO A 125 26.33 -17.95 -25.95
N ARG A 126 25.68 -18.24 -27.07
CA ARG A 126 25.96 -17.57 -28.36
C ARG A 126 25.46 -16.12 -28.41
N SER A 127 24.42 -15.80 -27.65
CA SER A 127 23.76 -14.49 -27.59
C SER A 127 23.07 -14.30 -26.24
N PHE A 128 22.70 -13.06 -25.94
CA PHE A 128 21.85 -12.69 -24.80
C PHE A 128 20.53 -13.47 -24.83
N LEU A 129 19.90 -13.59 -26.00
CA LEU A 129 18.65 -14.34 -26.16
C LEU A 129 18.83 -15.83 -25.85
N ALA A 130 19.94 -16.44 -26.27
CA ALA A 130 20.25 -17.83 -25.96
C ALA A 130 20.47 -18.05 -24.46
N ALA A 131 21.23 -17.16 -23.80
CA ALA A 131 21.42 -17.20 -22.35
C ALA A 131 20.09 -17.06 -21.60
N ARG A 132 19.23 -16.12 -22.03
CA ARG A 132 17.90 -15.88 -21.46
C ARG A 132 16.95 -17.07 -21.65
N SER A 133 16.99 -17.70 -22.83
CA SER A 133 16.20 -18.89 -23.12
C SER A 133 16.61 -20.07 -22.24
N ALA A 134 17.92 -20.34 -22.14
CA ALA A 134 18.45 -21.42 -21.31
C ALA A 134 18.06 -21.25 -19.84
N ALA A 135 18.20 -20.04 -19.28
CA ALA A 135 17.79 -19.74 -17.91
C ALA A 135 16.27 -19.90 -17.65
N ARG A 136 15.44 -19.87 -18.71
CA ARG A 136 13.98 -20.05 -18.66
C ARG A 136 13.52 -21.46 -19.03
N ALA A 137 14.39 -22.34 -19.51
CA ALA A 137 14.02 -23.66 -20.03
C ALA A 137 13.19 -24.51 -19.03
N VAL A 138 13.47 -24.43 -17.73
CA VAL A 138 12.71 -25.13 -16.67
C VAL A 138 11.25 -24.65 -16.55
N GLN A 139 10.92 -23.47 -17.09
CA GLN A 139 9.58 -22.89 -17.10
C GLN A 139 8.70 -23.44 -18.23
N GLU A 140 9.29 -23.80 -19.37
CA GLU A 140 8.55 -24.16 -20.59
C GLU A 140 7.61 -25.37 -20.40
N PRO A 141 8.03 -26.48 -19.74
CA PRO A 141 7.13 -27.62 -19.49
C PRO A 141 6.06 -27.33 -18.43
N ARG A 142 6.35 -26.46 -17.45
CA ARG A 142 5.43 -26.13 -16.34
C ARG A 142 4.30 -25.18 -16.78
N LEU A 143 4.58 -24.32 -17.76
CA LEU A 143 3.57 -23.46 -18.39
C LEU A 143 2.70 -24.24 -19.38
N ALA A 144 3.23 -25.30 -20.00
CA ALA A 144 2.48 -26.18 -20.90
C ALA A 144 1.50 -27.13 -20.15
N GLY A 145 1.77 -27.46 -18.88
CA GLY A 145 0.96 -28.40 -18.09
C GLY A 145 -0.16 -27.78 -17.22
N ASN A 146 -0.37 -26.46 -17.26
CA ASN A 146 -1.39 -25.78 -16.45
C ASN A 146 -2.58 -25.35 -17.34
N PRO A 147 -3.77 -25.95 -17.20
CA PRO A 147 -4.94 -25.61 -18.02
C PRO A 147 -5.44 -24.17 -17.80
N ASN A 148 -5.02 -23.49 -16.72
CA ASN A 148 -5.34 -22.07 -16.45
C ASN A 148 -4.31 -21.08 -17.04
N ALA A 149 -3.27 -21.56 -17.74
CA ALA A 149 -2.22 -20.69 -18.30
C ALA A 149 -2.70 -19.83 -19.50
N ALA A 150 -3.81 -20.22 -20.15
CA ALA A 150 -4.43 -19.42 -21.21
C ALA A 150 -5.00 -18.09 -20.67
N ASP A 151 -5.57 -18.09 -19.46
CA ASP A 151 -6.10 -16.89 -18.81
C ASP A 151 -5.00 -15.95 -18.30
N GLU A 152 -3.87 -16.49 -17.82
CA GLU A 152 -2.70 -15.67 -17.45
C GLU A 152 -2.02 -15.03 -18.69
N ARG A 153 -2.01 -15.73 -19.85
CA ARG A 153 -1.56 -15.15 -21.13
C ARG A 153 -2.51 -14.07 -21.65
N ALA A 154 -3.82 -14.18 -21.42
CA ALA A 154 -4.79 -13.17 -21.83
C ALA A 154 -4.71 -11.90 -20.95
N ALA A 155 -4.45 -12.06 -19.66
CA ALA A 155 -4.22 -10.93 -18.74
C ALA A 155 -2.96 -10.13 -19.08
N SER A 156 -1.89 -10.78 -19.58
CA SER A 156 -0.65 -10.09 -19.98
C SER A 156 -0.74 -9.44 -21.38
N ARG A 157 -1.59 -9.95 -22.28
CA ARG A 157 -1.73 -9.40 -23.65
C ARG A 157 -2.57 -8.12 -23.70
N HIS A 158 -3.53 -7.94 -22.78
CA HIS A 158 -4.36 -6.74 -22.75
C HIS A 158 -3.63 -5.47 -22.24
N ASP A 159 -2.44 -5.59 -21.66
CA ASP A 159 -1.61 -4.47 -21.22
C ASP A 159 -0.58 -3.98 -22.27
N SER A 160 -0.53 -4.60 -23.46
CA SER A 160 0.47 -4.27 -24.49
C SER A 160 -0.03 -3.38 -25.64
N ALA A 161 -1.25 -2.84 -25.56
CA ALA A 161 -1.84 -2.05 -26.63
C ALA A 161 -1.55 -0.53 -26.57
N HIS A 162 -0.70 -0.05 -25.67
CA HIS A 162 -0.27 1.36 -25.61
C HIS A 162 1.27 1.47 -25.64
N PRO A 163 1.87 1.96 -26.74
CA PRO A 163 3.32 2.16 -26.80
C PRO A 163 3.69 3.43 -26.02
N GLY A 164 4.14 3.22 -24.77
CA GLY A 164 4.75 4.27 -23.96
C GLY A 164 4.34 4.20 -22.49
N ASN A 165 5.32 3.96 -21.61
CA ASN A 165 5.28 4.18 -20.15
C ASN A 165 4.68 3.10 -19.22
N LEU A 166 4.94 1.81 -19.47
CA LEU A 166 5.03 0.84 -18.36
C LEU A 166 6.43 0.93 -17.73
N PRO A 167 6.58 1.00 -16.39
CA PRO A 167 7.87 0.76 -15.76
C PRO A 167 8.22 -0.72 -15.92
N ASP A 168 9.43 -1.00 -16.40
CA ASP A 168 10.07 -2.33 -16.46
C ASP A 168 10.11 -3.10 -15.10
N ASP A 169 9.62 -2.49 -14.02
CA ASP A 169 9.74 -2.92 -12.63
C ASP A 169 8.89 -4.15 -12.27
N ALA A 170 7.76 -4.39 -12.95
CA ALA A 170 6.85 -5.49 -12.62
C ALA A 170 7.33 -6.84 -13.19
N GLU A 171 7.96 -6.82 -14.35
CA GLU A 171 8.50 -8.02 -15.00
C GLU A 171 9.76 -8.51 -14.28
N ALA A 172 10.66 -7.60 -13.88
CA ALA A 172 11.88 -7.94 -13.14
C ALA A 172 11.60 -8.67 -11.81
N LYS A 173 10.57 -8.25 -11.05
CA LYS A 173 10.22 -8.85 -9.75
C LYS A 173 9.58 -10.23 -9.86
N ASN A 174 8.75 -10.47 -10.88
CA ASN A 174 8.09 -11.77 -11.08
C ASN A 174 9.03 -12.81 -11.73
N THR A 175 10.02 -12.33 -12.50
CA THR A 175 10.98 -13.20 -13.20
C THR A 175 12.05 -13.79 -12.25
N ALA A 176 12.46 -13.04 -11.22
CA ALA A 176 13.55 -13.42 -10.31
C ALA A 176 13.30 -14.69 -9.47
N ASN A 177 12.04 -15.03 -9.17
CA ASN A 177 11.71 -16.20 -8.33
C ASN A 177 11.60 -17.52 -9.10
N ARG A 178 11.83 -17.53 -10.43
CA ARG A 178 11.47 -18.68 -11.29
C ARG A 178 12.48 -19.02 -12.39
N THR A 179 13.58 -18.29 -12.55
CA THR A 179 14.67 -18.58 -13.51
C THR A 179 15.78 -19.43 -12.89
N GLN A 180 16.37 -20.35 -13.65
CA GLN A 180 17.52 -21.14 -13.21
C GLN A 180 18.79 -20.27 -13.21
N LEU A 181 19.60 -20.37 -12.15
CA LEU A 181 20.94 -19.76 -12.13
C LEU A 181 21.85 -20.55 -13.07
N MET A 182 22.23 -19.95 -14.19
CA MET A 182 23.20 -20.52 -15.13
C MET A 182 24.57 -19.88 -14.88
N SER A 183 25.62 -20.69 -14.91
CA SER A 183 26.98 -20.21 -14.80
C SER A 183 27.94 -20.98 -15.70
N HIS A 184 28.99 -20.32 -16.17
CA HIS A 184 30.04 -20.90 -16.99
C HIS A 184 31.41 -20.59 -16.39
N LEU A 185 32.29 -21.58 -16.35
CA LEU A 185 33.65 -21.38 -15.82
C LEU A 185 34.50 -20.62 -16.85
N LEU A 186 35.01 -19.47 -16.47
CA LEU A 186 36.06 -18.75 -17.17
C LEU A 186 37.39 -19.03 -16.45
N GLN A 187 38.40 -19.50 -17.20
CA GLN A 187 39.70 -19.87 -16.64
C GLN A 187 40.48 -18.63 -16.18
N GLY A 188 41.23 -18.75 -15.08
CA GLY A 188 41.96 -17.62 -14.49
C GLY A 188 42.95 -16.94 -15.42
N CYS A 189 43.62 -17.72 -16.29
CA CYS A 189 44.64 -17.22 -17.22
C CYS A 189 44.13 -16.18 -18.22
N VAL A 190 42.84 -16.22 -18.59
CA VAL A 190 42.25 -15.33 -19.59
C VAL A 190 41.56 -14.11 -18.99
N LEU A 191 41.39 -14.05 -17.67
CA LEU A 191 40.53 -13.05 -17.03
C LEU A 191 41.11 -11.63 -17.09
N ASP A 192 42.44 -11.48 -17.10
CA ASP A 192 43.07 -10.16 -17.19
C ASP A 192 42.88 -9.53 -18.58
N ASP A 193 43.20 -10.29 -19.62
CA ASP A 193 42.98 -9.89 -21.02
C ASP A 193 41.50 -9.62 -21.28
N LEU A 194 40.60 -10.47 -20.76
CA LEU A 194 39.16 -10.27 -20.85
C LEU A 194 38.73 -8.94 -20.24
N TRP A 195 39.24 -8.57 -19.07
CA TRP A 195 38.92 -7.29 -18.45
C TRP A 195 39.51 -6.11 -19.22
N GLY A 196 40.71 -6.25 -19.78
CA GLY A 196 41.30 -5.29 -20.71
C GLY A 196 40.37 -4.98 -21.89
N GLU A 197 39.88 -6.03 -22.55
CA GLU A 197 38.96 -5.92 -23.69
C GLU A 197 37.59 -5.34 -23.30
N ILE A 198 37.02 -5.77 -22.16
CA ILE A 198 35.76 -5.22 -21.65
C ILE A 198 35.87 -3.71 -21.44
N ARG A 199 36.97 -3.23 -20.84
CA ARG A 199 37.19 -1.79 -20.64
C ARG A 199 37.38 -1.05 -21.95
N ALA A 200 38.19 -1.59 -22.87
CA ALA A 200 38.42 -0.96 -24.17
C ALA A 200 37.11 -0.79 -24.96
N LEU A 201 36.24 -1.81 -24.97
CA LEU A 201 34.93 -1.74 -25.62
C LEU A 201 33.96 -0.81 -24.88
N ALA A 202 33.98 -0.78 -23.55
CA ALA A 202 33.14 0.11 -22.75
C ALA A 202 33.50 1.60 -22.91
N ASP A 203 34.78 1.91 -23.17
CA ASP A 203 35.26 3.27 -23.41
C ASP A 203 35.12 3.72 -24.88
N ALA A 204 34.84 2.80 -25.81
CA ALA A 204 34.66 3.09 -27.22
C ALA A 204 33.32 3.81 -27.51
N SER A 205 33.32 4.77 -28.44
CA SER A 205 32.09 5.38 -28.98
C SER A 205 31.40 4.38 -29.93
N PRO A 206 30.07 4.13 -29.85
CA PRO A 206 29.01 4.88 -29.16
C PRO A 206 28.62 4.34 -27.76
N LEU A 207 29.43 3.51 -27.11
CA LEU A 207 29.11 2.84 -25.84
C LEU A 207 29.40 3.69 -24.59
N SER A 208 29.37 5.02 -24.71
CA SER A 208 29.71 5.97 -23.63
C SER A 208 28.87 5.82 -22.37
N ASP A 209 27.70 5.19 -22.45
CA ASP A 209 26.87 4.83 -21.31
C ASP A 209 27.61 3.92 -20.30
N PHE A 210 28.62 3.16 -20.74
CA PHE A 210 29.40 2.23 -19.91
C PHE A 210 30.77 2.78 -19.50
N LYS A 211 31.06 4.06 -19.76
CA LYS A 211 32.35 4.67 -19.41
C LYS A 211 32.59 4.65 -17.90
N GLY A 212 33.82 4.29 -17.50
CA GLY A 212 34.23 4.31 -16.09
C GLY A 212 33.67 3.18 -15.22
N ILE A 213 33.37 2.02 -15.83
CA ILE A 213 33.02 0.80 -15.08
C ILE A 213 34.08 0.45 -14.04
N THR A 214 33.65 -0.08 -12.90
CA THR A 214 34.54 -0.43 -11.78
C THR A 214 34.19 -1.80 -11.23
N LEU A 215 35.22 -2.60 -10.91
CA LEU A 215 35.05 -3.89 -10.24
C LEU A 215 34.91 -3.72 -8.74
N PHE A 216 34.07 -4.55 -8.15
CA PHE A 216 33.97 -4.72 -6.71
C PHE A 216 33.87 -6.20 -6.40
N MET A 217 34.70 -6.69 -5.48
CA MET A 217 34.69 -8.07 -5.03
C MET A 217 34.31 -8.11 -3.55
N ALA A 218 33.42 -9.02 -3.16
CA ALA A 218 33.07 -9.19 -1.75
C ALA A 218 32.65 -10.61 -1.42
N SER A 219 32.95 -11.01 -0.18
CA SER A 219 32.67 -12.34 0.36
C SER A 219 31.54 -12.31 1.39
N LYS A 220 30.62 -13.28 1.32
CA LYS A 220 29.61 -13.54 2.36
C LYS A 220 29.91 -14.87 3.07
N ASN A 221 29.21 -15.13 4.17
CA ASN A 221 29.28 -16.40 4.92
C ASN A 221 30.68 -16.83 5.43
N THR A 222 31.64 -15.91 5.51
CA THR A 222 33.03 -16.21 5.91
C THR A 222 33.23 -16.39 7.42
N LYS A 223 32.23 -16.05 8.24
CA LYS A 223 32.37 -15.99 9.70
C LYS A 223 32.81 -17.32 10.31
N LEU A 224 32.11 -18.42 10.00
CA LEU A 224 32.45 -19.74 10.54
C LEU A 224 33.62 -20.40 9.80
N ALA A 225 33.90 -19.96 8.56
CA ALA A 225 35.01 -20.51 7.79
C ALA A 225 36.37 -20.18 8.44
N TYR A 226 36.52 -18.96 8.96
CA TYR A 226 37.80 -18.46 9.47
C TYR A 226 37.85 -18.23 10.99
N MET A 227 36.76 -18.46 11.73
CA MET A 227 36.75 -18.22 13.18
C MET A 227 37.71 -19.17 13.91
N SER A 228 38.66 -18.60 14.64
CA SER A 228 39.59 -19.29 15.53
C SER A 228 39.64 -18.64 16.93
N PRO A 229 40.19 -19.31 17.96
CA PRO A 229 40.34 -18.74 19.30
C PRO A 229 41.20 -17.47 19.36
N SER A 230 42.14 -17.30 18.43
CA SER A 230 43.03 -16.13 18.35
C SER A 230 42.92 -15.40 17.00
N LEU A 231 43.26 -14.10 17.00
CA LEU A 231 43.31 -13.30 15.78
C LEU A 231 44.41 -13.75 14.81
N PRO A 232 45.65 -14.06 15.24
CA PRO A 232 46.70 -14.57 14.35
C PRO A 232 46.28 -15.84 13.60
N GLU A 233 45.74 -16.85 14.28
CA GLU A 233 45.25 -18.08 13.62
C GLU A 233 44.11 -17.82 12.64
N THR A 234 43.18 -16.92 13.00
CA THR A 234 42.06 -16.52 12.13
C THR A 234 42.59 -15.92 10.83
N LEU A 235 43.59 -15.03 10.93
CA LEU A 235 44.17 -14.36 9.78
C LEU A 235 45.04 -15.27 8.95
N GLU A 236 45.82 -16.15 9.56
CA GLU A 236 46.64 -17.12 8.83
C GLU A 236 45.76 -18.05 7.99
N LYS A 237 44.71 -18.62 8.60
CA LYS A 237 43.75 -19.46 7.88
C LYS A 237 43.07 -18.73 6.72
N TRP A 238 42.72 -17.46 6.91
CA TRP A 238 42.16 -16.62 5.85
C TRP A 238 43.19 -16.34 4.76
N ARG A 239 44.43 -15.97 5.13
CA ARG A 239 45.52 -15.58 4.25
C ARG A 239 45.91 -16.71 3.30
N VAL A 240 46.09 -17.93 3.81
CA VAL A 240 46.38 -19.12 2.99
C VAL A 240 45.32 -19.32 1.90
N THR A 241 44.05 -19.19 2.26
CA THR A 241 42.95 -19.35 1.31
C THR A 241 42.90 -18.18 0.30
N TRP A 242 43.15 -16.96 0.78
CA TRP A 242 43.14 -15.74 -0.02
C TRP A 242 44.26 -15.73 -1.06
N GLU A 243 45.50 -15.97 -0.65
CA GLU A 243 46.69 -15.99 -1.52
C GLU A 243 46.66 -17.17 -2.50
N GLY A 244 46.06 -18.30 -2.09
CA GLY A 244 45.86 -19.45 -2.98
C GLY A 244 44.90 -19.17 -4.13
N ALA A 245 43.88 -18.32 -3.91
CA ALA A 245 42.80 -18.07 -4.87
C ALA A 245 42.86 -16.70 -5.56
N THR A 246 43.69 -15.78 -5.06
CA THR A 246 43.79 -14.41 -5.59
C THR A 246 45.19 -14.05 -6.08
N GLU A 247 45.23 -13.14 -7.06
CA GLU A 247 46.48 -12.62 -7.61
C GLU A 247 46.78 -11.22 -7.06
N ALA A 248 47.89 -11.09 -6.33
CA ALA A 248 48.20 -9.92 -5.51
C ALA A 248 48.42 -8.65 -6.34
N ARG A 249 48.92 -8.76 -7.58
CA ARG A 249 49.16 -7.60 -8.46
C ARG A 249 47.91 -6.78 -8.79
N PHE A 250 46.72 -7.37 -8.62
CA PHE A 250 45.43 -6.71 -8.88
C PHE A 250 44.74 -6.20 -7.60
N ILE A 251 45.38 -6.36 -6.44
CA ILE A 251 44.83 -6.01 -5.13
C ILE A 251 45.61 -4.82 -4.58
N ASP A 252 44.90 -3.73 -4.25
CA ASP A 252 45.47 -2.66 -3.43
C ASP A 252 45.04 -2.85 -1.96
N PRO A 253 45.98 -2.99 -1.02
CA PRO A 253 45.69 -3.11 0.41
C PRO A 253 44.96 -1.88 1.01
N GLY A 254 45.06 -0.71 0.37
CA GLY A 254 44.36 0.52 0.79
C GLY A 254 42.87 0.56 0.42
N THR A 255 42.49 -0.17 -0.62
CA THR A 255 41.10 -0.28 -1.12
C THR A 255 40.52 -1.69 -0.95
N THR A 256 41.24 -2.56 -0.22
CA THR A 256 40.79 -3.87 0.24
C THR A 256 40.47 -3.80 1.71
N TYR A 257 39.25 -4.21 2.09
CA TYR A 257 38.70 -4.09 3.42
C TYR A 257 38.27 -5.44 3.97
N VAL A 258 38.57 -5.68 5.25
CA VAL A 258 38.23 -6.89 5.98
C VAL A 258 37.44 -6.54 7.24
N ASP A 259 36.50 -7.42 7.59
CA ASP A 259 35.69 -7.28 8.80
C ASP A 259 36.31 -8.14 9.90
N ILE A 260 36.91 -7.51 10.90
CA ILE A 260 37.52 -8.19 12.06
C ILE A 260 36.44 -8.35 13.13
N GLY A 261 36.02 -9.59 13.35
CA GLY A 261 34.98 -9.92 14.33
C GLY A 261 35.55 -10.41 15.65
N ARG A 262 35.14 -9.77 16.75
CA ARG A 262 35.40 -10.20 18.13
C ARG A 262 34.11 -10.66 18.75
N GLN A 263 34.08 -11.91 19.22
CA GLN A 263 32.87 -12.54 19.74
C GLN A 263 33.11 -13.08 21.14
N TYR A 264 32.25 -12.66 22.08
CA TYR A 264 32.17 -13.24 23.41
C TYR A 264 30.97 -14.17 23.44
N SER A 265 31.21 -15.47 23.60
CA SER A 265 30.16 -16.49 23.71
C SER A 265 30.24 -17.15 25.07
N PRO A 266 29.11 -17.40 25.74
CA PRO A 266 29.09 -18.21 26.94
C PRO A 266 29.66 -19.61 26.69
N ARG A 267 30.47 -20.13 27.62
CA ARG A 267 31.17 -21.41 27.48
C ARG A 267 30.59 -22.45 28.44
N ALA A 268 30.55 -23.71 28.00
CA ALA A 268 30.24 -24.85 28.86
C ALA A 268 31.18 -24.91 30.07
N GLY A 269 30.62 -25.28 31.23
CA GLY A 269 31.37 -25.31 32.49
C GLY A 269 31.68 -23.95 33.12
N THR A 270 31.26 -22.82 32.52
CA THR A 270 31.40 -21.49 33.14
C THR A 270 30.11 -21.03 33.80
N PRO A 271 30.17 -20.09 34.76
CA PRO A 271 28.96 -19.46 35.34
C PRO A 271 28.05 -18.81 34.27
N LEU A 272 28.59 -18.53 33.09
CA LEU A 272 27.85 -17.93 31.97
C LEU A 272 27.10 -18.96 31.12
N HIS A 273 27.34 -20.27 31.28
CA HIS A 273 26.87 -21.33 30.37
C HIS A 273 25.37 -21.28 30.06
N LYS A 274 24.56 -20.69 30.95
CA LYS A 274 23.10 -20.57 30.84
C LYS A 274 22.63 -19.14 30.60
N ASN A 275 23.48 -18.24 30.10
CA ASN A 275 23.14 -16.82 29.97
C ASN A 275 23.10 -16.34 28.52
N VAL A 276 22.25 -15.36 28.24
CA VAL A 276 22.31 -14.51 27.06
C VAL A 276 23.05 -13.22 27.41
N LEU A 277 24.00 -12.85 26.57
CA LEU A 277 24.79 -11.64 26.73
C LEU A 277 24.18 -10.50 25.91
N LEU A 278 24.08 -9.31 26.51
CA LEU A 278 23.54 -8.12 25.87
C LEU A 278 24.46 -6.92 26.09
N TRP A 279 24.87 -6.22 25.04
CA TRP A 279 25.73 -5.02 25.18
C TRP A 279 25.07 -3.94 26.05
N ARG A 280 25.83 -3.40 27.01
CA ARG A 280 25.38 -2.30 27.88
C ARG A 280 25.50 -0.97 27.15
N ARG A 281 24.42 -0.18 27.15
CA ARG A 281 24.39 1.16 26.55
C ARG A 281 25.46 2.09 27.12
N CYS A 282 25.71 2.05 28.42
CA CYS A 282 26.72 2.90 29.05
C CYS A 282 28.14 2.60 28.51
N CYS A 283 28.52 1.33 28.38
CA CYS A 283 29.81 0.90 27.86
C CYS A 283 29.99 1.29 26.39
N LEU A 284 28.96 1.08 25.57
CA LEU A 284 28.95 1.51 24.17
C LEU A 284 29.06 3.03 24.04
N ARG A 285 28.41 3.80 24.92
CA ARG A 285 28.54 5.27 24.94
C ARG A 285 29.93 5.73 25.33
N THR A 286 30.64 5.02 26.21
CA THR A 286 32.04 5.29 26.52
C THR A 286 32.92 5.08 25.30
N ALA A 287 32.75 3.97 24.57
CA ALA A 287 33.47 3.73 23.31
C ALA A 287 33.19 4.82 22.26
N TRP A 288 31.94 5.26 22.13
CA TRP A 288 31.57 6.39 21.28
C TRP A 288 32.26 7.70 21.69
N LYS A 289 32.26 8.03 22.99
CA LYS A 289 32.93 9.25 23.50
C LYS A 289 34.42 9.25 23.16
N GLY A 290 35.10 8.12 23.36
CA GLY A 290 36.51 7.96 23.00
C GLY A 290 36.75 8.16 21.49
N ARG A 291 35.98 7.47 20.64
CA ARG A 291 36.07 7.62 19.17
C ARG A 291 35.79 9.05 18.71
N ARG A 292 34.80 9.72 19.31
CA ARG A 292 34.47 11.11 19.00
C ARG A 292 35.57 12.09 19.44
N ALA A 293 36.20 11.85 20.59
CA ALA A 293 37.32 12.68 21.06
C ALA A 293 38.52 12.56 20.11
N TRP A 294 38.88 11.34 19.72
CA TRP A 294 39.92 11.09 18.72
C TRP A 294 39.59 11.78 17.38
N SER A 295 38.37 11.62 16.90
CA SER A 295 37.90 12.22 15.64
C SER A 295 38.07 13.73 15.61
N ARG A 296 37.74 14.40 16.72
CA ARG A 296 37.86 15.86 16.87
C ARG A 296 39.31 16.33 16.87
N ALA A 297 40.22 15.54 17.43
CA ALA A 297 41.64 15.89 17.49
C ALA A 297 42.35 15.75 16.13
N HIS A 298 41.84 14.90 15.23
CA HIS A 298 42.53 14.51 13.99
C HIS A 298 41.83 14.95 12.70
N ASN A 299 40.65 15.58 12.79
CA ASN A 299 39.94 16.15 11.65
C ASN A 299 39.89 17.68 11.80
N VAL A 300 40.34 18.41 10.79
CA VAL A 300 40.29 19.88 10.76
C VAL A 300 38.84 20.33 10.61
N THR A 301 38.33 21.14 11.55
CA THR A 301 37.04 21.82 11.40
C THR A 301 37.21 23.07 10.53
N GLU A 302 36.89 22.98 9.23
CA GLU A 302 36.81 24.17 8.37
C GLU A 302 35.56 25.02 8.69
N PRO A 303 35.59 26.35 8.44
CA PRO A 303 34.48 27.25 8.75
C PRO A 303 33.20 26.92 7.99
N LYS A 304 32.08 27.20 8.65
CA LYS A 304 30.70 26.98 8.17
C LYS A 304 30.44 27.70 6.85
N GLY A 305 30.27 26.95 5.77
CA GLY A 305 29.78 27.48 4.49
C GLY A 305 28.94 26.51 3.66
N THR A 306 29.09 25.20 3.85
CA THR A 306 28.28 24.20 3.15
C THR A 306 27.92 23.05 4.10
N ARG A 307 26.72 22.47 3.97
CA ARG A 307 26.28 21.28 4.72
C ARG A 307 27.14 20.06 4.33
N ARG A 308 28.38 19.97 4.83
CA ARG A 308 29.22 18.76 4.70
C ARG A 308 28.72 17.66 5.64
N ARG A 309 28.90 16.41 5.21
CA ARG A 309 28.56 15.22 6.00
C ARG A 309 29.44 15.18 7.27
N PRO A 310 28.93 14.70 8.41
CA PRO A 310 29.74 14.61 9.62
C PRO A 310 30.92 13.63 9.44
N HIS A 311 32.09 13.99 9.97
CA HIS A 311 33.29 13.12 9.97
C HIS A 311 33.09 11.79 10.72
N LEU A 312 32.13 11.75 11.64
CA LEU A 312 31.80 10.55 12.39
C LEU A 312 30.30 10.53 12.71
N SER A 313 29.66 9.39 12.49
CA SER A 313 28.23 9.20 12.76
C SER A 313 28.00 7.99 13.66
N LYS A 314 26.86 7.99 14.36
CA LYS A 314 26.46 6.90 15.25
C LYS A 314 24.99 6.55 15.03
N ALA A 315 24.69 5.26 14.95
CA ALA A 315 23.35 4.70 15.05
C ALA A 315 23.24 3.83 16.32
N GLU A 316 22.19 4.07 17.12
CA GLU A 316 21.86 3.30 18.33
C GLU A 316 20.66 2.37 18.02
N TYR A 317 20.77 1.07 18.36
CA TYR A 317 19.77 0.04 18.06
C TYR A 317 19.27 -0.63 19.36
N PRO A 318 18.29 -0.03 20.07
CA PRO A 318 17.72 -0.60 21.30
C PRO A 318 17.24 -2.03 21.11
N TRP A 319 17.56 -2.93 22.03
CA TRP A 319 17.10 -4.33 21.96
C TRP A 319 15.69 -4.42 22.55
N THR A 320 14.71 -4.92 21.79
CA THR A 320 13.34 -5.16 22.27
C THR A 320 12.76 -3.98 23.06
N THR A 321 12.99 -2.76 22.57
CA THR A 321 12.50 -1.50 23.17
C THR A 321 13.04 -1.15 24.56
N VAL A 322 14.03 -1.88 25.10
CA VAL A 322 14.67 -1.51 26.37
C VAL A 322 15.72 -0.41 26.16
N ARG A 323 15.86 0.45 27.16
CA ARG A 323 16.79 1.59 27.12
C ARG A 323 18.25 1.17 27.25
N ASP A 324 18.54 0.20 28.11
CA ASP A 324 19.90 0.01 28.62
C ASP A 324 20.69 -1.10 27.91
N ALA A 325 20.02 -1.95 27.12
CA ALA A 325 20.65 -2.94 26.25
C ALA A 325 20.44 -2.59 24.76
N MET A 326 21.51 -2.57 23.96
CA MET A 326 21.42 -2.11 22.56
C MET A 326 22.60 -2.57 21.70
N GLY A 327 22.39 -2.61 20.37
CA GLY A 327 23.48 -2.58 19.40
C GLY A 327 23.87 -1.14 19.04
N MET A 328 25.06 -0.93 18.46
CA MET A 328 25.52 0.39 18.02
C MET A 328 26.38 0.26 16.77
N THR A 329 26.27 1.19 15.83
CA THR A 329 27.22 1.33 14.72
C THR A 329 27.83 2.72 14.75
N ILE A 330 29.15 2.79 14.69
CA ILE A 330 29.95 4.01 14.56
C ILE A 330 30.54 3.98 13.15
N THR A 331 30.21 4.95 12.31
CA THR A 331 30.65 5.00 10.91
C THR A 331 31.49 6.25 10.68
N SER A 332 32.68 6.05 10.11
CA SER A 332 33.58 7.12 9.69
C SER A 332 33.02 7.81 8.44
N GLY A 333 33.10 9.14 8.41
CA GLY A 333 32.72 9.93 7.25
C GLY A 333 33.75 9.75 6.12
N PRO A 334 33.35 9.77 4.84
CA PRO A 334 34.28 9.56 3.71
C PRO A 334 35.48 10.50 3.70
N ASP A 335 35.29 11.74 4.15
CA ASP A 335 36.34 12.77 4.19
C ASP A 335 37.15 12.77 5.50
N SER A 336 36.88 11.82 6.41
CA SER A 336 37.51 11.79 7.73
C SER A 336 38.88 11.12 7.70
N THR A 337 39.74 11.52 8.64
CA THR A 337 41.06 10.92 8.85
C THR A 337 40.94 9.43 9.19
N GLU A 338 39.93 9.01 9.95
CA GLU A 338 39.64 7.59 10.21
C GLU A 338 39.43 6.81 8.92
N PHE A 339 38.60 7.33 8.01
CA PHE A 339 38.30 6.66 6.74
C PHE A 339 39.55 6.60 5.86
N ARG A 340 40.30 7.71 5.75
CA ARG A 340 41.56 7.79 4.98
C ARG A 340 42.66 6.87 5.54
N GLN A 341 42.70 6.69 6.86
CA GLN A 341 43.61 5.74 7.51
C GLN A 341 43.08 4.30 7.49
N GLY A 342 41.89 4.07 6.92
CA GLY A 342 41.38 2.74 6.63
C GLY A 342 40.40 2.18 7.66
N LEU A 343 39.84 2.95 8.59
CA LEU A 343 38.80 2.50 9.52
C LEU A 343 37.42 2.99 9.08
N ILE A 344 36.60 2.09 8.55
CA ILE A 344 35.33 2.43 7.89
C ILE A 344 34.17 2.48 8.89
N TYR A 345 34.01 1.43 9.70
CA TYR A 345 33.03 1.40 10.77
C TYR A 345 33.43 0.46 11.90
N THR A 346 32.79 0.65 13.05
CA THR A 346 32.76 -0.29 14.17
C THR A 346 31.31 -0.59 14.53
N GLN A 347 30.92 -1.86 14.58
CA GLN A 347 29.56 -2.30 14.88
C GLN A 347 29.53 -3.25 16.08
N TYR A 348 28.63 -2.98 17.02
CA TYR A 348 28.33 -3.81 18.19
C TYR A 348 26.91 -4.35 18.06
N TYR A 349 26.70 -5.66 18.20
CA TYR A 349 25.37 -6.25 18.19
C TYR A 349 25.26 -7.51 19.06
N ASN A 350 24.02 -7.78 19.51
CA ASN A 350 23.67 -8.96 20.28
C ASN A 350 23.39 -10.13 19.32
N LEU A 351 23.88 -11.34 19.64
CA LEU A 351 23.72 -12.51 18.77
C LEU A 351 22.37 -13.19 18.88
N VAL A 352 21.57 -12.90 19.92
CA VAL A 352 20.22 -13.45 20.11
C VAL A 352 19.28 -13.19 18.92
N LYS A 353 19.59 -12.21 18.07
CA LYS A 353 18.89 -11.99 16.79
C LYS A 353 18.92 -13.21 15.85
N ALA A 354 19.90 -14.11 16.01
CA ALA A 354 20.07 -15.30 15.17
C ALA A 354 18.87 -16.26 15.27
N ALA A 355 18.19 -16.31 16.41
CA ALA A 355 16.95 -17.06 16.61
C ALA A 355 15.81 -16.63 15.65
N PHE A 356 15.92 -15.44 15.05
CA PHE A 356 14.87 -14.85 14.22
C PHE A 356 15.31 -14.55 12.78
N ASP A 357 16.61 -14.66 12.47
CA ASP A 357 17.20 -14.34 11.17
C ASP A 357 17.21 -15.58 10.27
N ALA A 358 16.20 -15.71 9.40
CA ALA A 358 16.18 -16.72 8.34
C ALA A 358 16.46 -16.02 7.00
N ALA A 359 17.69 -16.09 6.53
CA ALA A 359 18.13 -15.44 5.29
C ALA A 359 17.76 -13.94 5.22
N LYS A 360 17.96 -13.19 6.32
CA LYS A 360 17.60 -11.77 6.49
C LYS A 360 16.10 -11.47 6.49
N ILE A 361 15.26 -12.50 6.55
CA ILE A 361 13.81 -12.38 6.70
C ILE A 361 13.44 -12.66 8.16
N PHE A 362 12.99 -11.64 8.87
CA PHE A 362 12.61 -11.66 10.29
C PHE A 362 11.09 -11.88 10.48
N PRO A 363 10.63 -12.39 11.65
CA PRO A 363 9.22 -12.70 11.86
C PRO A 363 8.41 -11.40 11.83
N PHE A 364 7.24 -11.41 11.21
CA PHE A 364 6.39 -10.20 11.12
C PHE A 364 7.04 -9.01 10.38
N GLN A 365 8.19 -9.16 9.72
CA GLN A 365 8.92 -8.05 9.09
C GLN A 365 8.14 -7.40 7.93
N SER A 366 7.26 -8.16 7.28
CA SER A 366 6.44 -7.68 6.15
C SER A 366 5.48 -6.59 6.60
N ARG A 367 5.62 -5.39 6.03
CA ARG A 367 4.68 -4.28 6.22
C ARG A 367 3.28 -4.60 5.69
N GLY A 368 3.18 -5.50 4.71
CA GLY A 368 1.90 -5.93 4.15
C GLY A 368 1.00 -6.63 5.17
N LEU A 369 1.53 -7.11 6.30
CA LEU A 369 0.70 -7.66 7.38
C LEU A 369 -0.29 -6.64 7.94
N GLU A 370 -0.01 -5.34 7.87
CA GLU A 370 -0.92 -4.30 8.34
C GLU A 370 -2.25 -4.28 7.56
N ALA A 371 -2.30 -4.83 6.34
CA ALA A 371 -3.55 -5.02 5.60
C ALA A 371 -4.52 -5.99 6.31
N LEU A 372 -4.03 -6.84 7.23
CA LEU A 372 -4.89 -7.67 8.06
C LEU A 372 -5.74 -6.83 9.03
N ALA A 373 -5.33 -5.60 9.36
CA ALA A 373 -6.10 -4.69 10.20
C ALA A 373 -7.24 -4.00 9.44
N LEU A 374 -7.26 -4.08 8.11
CA LEU A 374 -8.25 -3.38 7.28
C LEU A 374 -9.51 -4.22 7.09
N ASP A 375 -10.66 -3.54 7.09
CA ASP A 375 -11.96 -4.17 6.86
C ASP A 375 -11.97 -4.94 5.50
N PRO A 376 -12.41 -6.21 5.47
CA PRO A 376 -12.37 -7.02 4.24
C PRO A 376 -13.18 -6.42 3.09
N SER A 377 -14.29 -5.76 3.41
CA SER A 377 -15.17 -5.16 2.44
C SER A 377 -14.62 -3.81 1.94
N TYR A 378 -13.92 -3.05 2.79
CA TYR A 378 -13.09 -1.92 2.36
C TYR A 378 -11.97 -2.36 1.41
N LEU A 379 -11.29 -3.47 1.70
CA LEU A 379 -10.28 -4.02 0.78
C LEU A 379 -10.87 -4.45 -0.55
N ALA A 380 -12.09 -5.01 -0.56
CA ALA A 380 -12.81 -5.34 -1.78
C ALA A 380 -13.16 -4.08 -2.59
N ASP A 381 -13.64 -3.02 -1.94
CA ASP A 381 -13.94 -1.73 -2.56
C ASP A 381 -12.67 -1.11 -3.17
N VAL A 382 -11.58 -1.08 -2.42
CA VAL A 382 -10.27 -0.62 -2.90
C VAL A 382 -9.81 -1.46 -4.09
N LYS A 383 -9.98 -2.79 -4.03
CA LYS A 383 -9.62 -3.69 -5.13
C LYS A 383 -10.39 -3.43 -6.41
N GLN A 384 -11.66 -3.06 -6.31
CA GLN A 384 -12.47 -2.72 -7.47
C GLN A 384 -12.14 -1.32 -8.03
N ALA A 385 -11.74 -0.38 -7.17
CA ALA A 385 -11.41 0.99 -7.57
C ALA A 385 -9.98 1.17 -8.10
N THR A 386 -9.10 0.21 -7.82
CA THR A 386 -7.67 0.31 -8.13
C THR A 386 -7.22 -0.82 -9.04
N ARG A 387 -6.33 -0.48 -9.98
CA ARG A 387 -5.72 -1.45 -10.91
C ARG A 387 -4.43 -2.08 -10.36
N GLY A 388 -4.14 -1.87 -9.07
CA GLY A 388 -2.88 -2.28 -8.44
C GLY A 388 -2.83 -3.76 -8.05
N VAL A 389 -1.62 -4.26 -7.77
CA VAL A 389 -1.41 -5.59 -7.18
C VAL A 389 -1.91 -5.57 -5.73
N HIS A 390 -2.90 -6.39 -5.42
CA HIS A 390 -3.50 -6.50 -4.09
C HIS A 390 -2.80 -7.58 -3.28
N ALA A 391 -2.42 -7.26 -2.05
CA ALA A 391 -1.90 -8.27 -1.13
C ALA A 391 -2.98 -9.34 -0.87
N ASN A 392 -2.67 -10.58 -1.19
CA ASN A 392 -3.58 -11.69 -0.95
C ASN A 392 -3.71 -11.92 0.57
N ILE A 393 -4.89 -11.65 1.12
CA ILE A 393 -5.18 -11.76 2.56
C ILE A 393 -4.89 -13.17 3.09
N ASN A 394 -5.16 -14.23 2.33
CA ASN A 394 -4.85 -15.60 2.75
C ASN A 394 -3.33 -15.82 2.86
N THR A 395 -2.56 -15.26 1.94
CA THR A 395 -1.09 -15.28 2.00
C THR A 395 -0.58 -14.51 3.21
N LEU A 396 -1.18 -13.36 3.54
CA LEU A 396 -0.82 -12.57 4.72
C LEU A 396 -1.16 -13.30 6.03
N VAL A 397 -2.34 -13.91 6.13
CA VAL A 397 -2.73 -14.75 7.28
C VAL A 397 -1.74 -15.91 7.45
N LYS A 398 -1.38 -16.59 6.35
CA LYS A 398 -0.38 -17.66 6.37
C LYS A 398 0.99 -17.13 6.82
N GLY A 399 1.43 -16.00 6.30
CA GLY A 399 2.69 -15.35 6.70
C GLY A 399 2.72 -14.95 8.18
N TYR A 400 1.61 -14.45 8.71
CA TYR A 400 1.44 -14.15 10.13
C TYR A 400 1.56 -15.40 10.99
N ARG A 401 0.83 -16.47 10.64
CA ARG A 401 0.87 -17.76 11.36
C ARG A 401 2.25 -18.42 11.31
N LEU A 402 2.89 -18.44 10.15
CA LEU A 402 4.25 -18.97 9.99
C LEU A 402 5.26 -18.16 10.81
N SER A 403 5.07 -16.84 10.94
CA SER A 403 5.92 -16.01 11.81
C SER A 403 5.76 -16.42 13.28
N LYS A 404 4.53 -16.67 13.76
CA LYS A 404 4.29 -17.18 15.13
C LYS A 404 4.95 -18.54 15.35
N LEU A 405 4.73 -19.50 14.45
CA LEU A 405 5.34 -20.84 14.54
C LEU A 405 6.87 -20.78 14.56
N ARG A 406 7.46 -19.88 13.76
CA ARG A 406 8.91 -19.69 13.75
C ARG A 406 9.41 -19.11 15.07
N VAL A 407 8.70 -18.16 15.67
CA VAL A 407 9.04 -17.63 17.00
C VAL A 407 8.96 -18.74 18.05
N ASP A 408 7.87 -19.51 18.06
CA ASP A 408 7.65 -20.60 19.01
C ASP A 408 8.72 -21.68 18.92
N ALA A 409 9.09 -22.09 17.69
CA ALA A 409 10.14 -23.07 17.46
C ALA A 409 11.55 -22.59 17.86
N ASN A 410 11.78 -21.28 17.94
CA ASN A 410 13.10 -20.71 18.23
C ASN A 410 13.26 -20.20 19.67
N ILE A 411 12.18 -20.07 20.44
CA ILE A 411 12.22 -19.67 21.86
C ILE A 411 11.70 -20.84 22.71
N PRO A 412 12.47 -21.40 23.64
CA PRO A 412 12.06 -22.59 24.41
C PRO A 412 10.84 -22.35 25.31
N THR A 413 9.94 -23.34 25.44
CA THR A 413 8.70 -23.30 26.24
C THR A 413 8.90 -23.56 27.71
N ASP A 414 9.69 -24.58 28.03
CA ASP A 414 9.91 -25.03 29.39
C ASP A 414 11.41 -24.94 29.68
N ALA A 415 11.73 -24.26 30.77
CA ALA A 415 13.09 -24.10 31.27
C ALA A 415 13.59 -25.38 31.98
N THR A 416 13.09 -26.57 31.63
CA THR A 416 13.72 -27.83 32.00
C THR A 416 14.73 -28.19 30.92
N GLU A 417 15.92 -27.61 31.08
CA GLU A 417 17.09 -27.71 30.19
C GLU A 417 17.55 -29.14 29.90
N GLU A 418 17.00 -30.15 30.58
CA GLU A 418 17.40 -31.55 30.49
C GLU A 418 16.97 -32.25 29.18
N SER A 419 15.95 -31.76 28.48
CA SER A 419 15.47 -32.40 27.24
C SER A 419 15.99 -31.76 25.95
N CYS A 420 16.57 -30.55 26.01
CA CYS A 420 16.99 -29.82 24.83
C CYS A 420 18.49 -29.99 24.59
N THR A 421 18.85 -30.58 23.45
CA THR A 421 20.26 -30.83 23.07
C THR A 421 21.09 -29.55 22.87
N ARG A 422 20.46 -28.36 22.79
CA ARG A 422 21.15 -27.06 22.68
C ARG A 422 20.47 -25.99 23.55
N PRO A 423 21.19 -25.37 24.51
CA PRO A 423 20.62 -24.34 25.37
C PRO A 423 20.41 -23.01 24.62
N PHE A 424 19.40 -22.21 25.03
CA PHE A 424 19.07 -20.90 24.44
C PHE A 424 20.08 -19.82 24.85
N VAL A 425 21.31 -19.95 24.37
CA VAL A 425 22.48 -19.22 24.85
C VAL A 425 23.08 -18.43 23.71
N TYR A 426 23.25 -17.12 23.90
CA TYR A 426 23.74 -16.23 22.85
C TYR A 426 24.74 -15.22 23.39
N GLY A 427 25.79 -14.99 22.60
CA GLY A 427 26.84 -14.03 22.93
C GLY A 427 26.60 -12.61 22.40
N VAL A 428 27.67 -11.82 22.47
CA VAL A 428 27.76 -10.48 21.86
C VAL A 428 28.92 -10.43 20.87
N ARG A 429 28.80 -9.54 19.89
CA ARG A 429 29.83 -9.37 18.85
C ARG A 429 30.15 -7.90 18.61
N ALA A 430 31.43 -7.62 18.38
CA ALA A 430 31.96 -6.37 17.86
C ALA A 430 32.67 -6.64 16.52
N GLU A 431 32.41 -5.83 15.51
CA GLU A 431 33.00 -5.96 14.17
C GLU A 431 33.59 -4.62 13.73
N ASP A 432 34.84 -4.62 13.29
CA ASP A 432 35.50 -3.46 12.72
C ASP A 432 35.80 -3.73 11.24
N ARG A 433 35.35 -2.83 10.37
CA ARG A 433 35.75 -2.84 8.96
C ARG A 433 36.99 -1.99 8.79
N VAL A 434 38.11 -2.64 8.51
CA VAL A 434 39.41 -1.98 8.31
C VAL A 434 40.00 -2.30 6.94
N SER A 435 40.80 -1.40 6.39
CA SER A 435 41.63 -1.69 5.23
C SER A 435 42.67 -2.75 5.58
N LEU A 436 43.10 -3.54 4.59
CA LEU A 436 44.13 -4.55 4.76
C LEU A 436 45.45 -3.89 5.21
N ARG A 437 45.78 -2.73 4.65
CA ARG A 437 46.92 -1.90 5.07
C ARG A 437 46.88 -1.53 6.56
N LEU A 438 45.70 -1.15 7.06
CA LEU A 438 45.54 -0.82 8.48
C LEU A 438 45.66 -2.07 9.35
N LEU A 439 45.11 -3.20 8.89
CA LEU A 439 45.21 -4.47 9.61
C LEU A 439 46.67 -4.92 9.77
N GLU A 440 47.47 -4.85 8.71
CA GLU A 440 48.90 -5.20 8.75
C GLU A 440 49.64 -4.39 9.82
N ARG A 441 49.42 -3.07 9.89
CA ARG A 441 49.98 -2.19 10.92
C ARG A 441 49.47 -2.53 12.33
N ILE A 442 48.18 -2.83 12.47
CA ILE A 442 47.64 -3.27 13.76
C ILE A 442 48.36 -4.53 14.23
N MET A 443 48.66 -5.45 13.30
CA MET A 443 49.29 -6.73 13.63
C MET A 443 50.72 -6.60 14.14
N GLU A 444 51.48 -5.63 13.64
CA GLU A 444 52.80 -5.27 14.16
C GLU A 444 52.75 -4.75 15.60
N CYS A 445 51.62 -4.16 16.01
CA CYS A 445 51.45 -3.49 17.30
C CYS A 445 50.61 -4.29 18.31
N ILE A 446 50.19 -5.54 18.01
CA ILE A 446 49.39 -6.31 18.96
C ILE A 446 50.27 -6.75 20.14
N PRO A 447 49.99 -6.28 21.37
CA PRO A 447 50.72 -6.76 22.54
C PRO A 447 50.39 -8.24 22.80
N PRO A 448 51.27 -8.97 23.49
CA PRO A 448 50.96 -10.32 23.96
C PRO A 448 49.67 -10.32 24.79
N PRO A 449 48.93 -11.45 24.84
CA PRO A 449 47.66 -11.53 25.54
C PRO A 449 47.82 -11.08 27.00
N ALA A 450 47.27 -9.91 27.32
CA ALA A 450 47.27 -9.40 28.68
C ALA A 450 46.35 -10.26 29.56
N THR A 451 46.72 -10.43 30.82
CA THR A 451 45.84 -10.95 31.87
C THR A 451 44.53 -10.17 31.90
N ALA A 452 43.42 -10.88 32.07
CA ALA A 452 42.08 -10.29 31.94
C ALA A 452 41.95 -9.02 32.81
N PRO A 453 41.52 -7.89 32.24
CA PRO A 453 41.37 -6.66 33.01
C PRO A 453 40.35 -6.85 34.13
N SER A 454 40.62 -6.28 35.31
CA SER A 454 39.74 -6.29 36.50
C SER A 454 38.45 -5.47 36.34
N HIS A 455 38.13 -5.02 35.13
CA HIS A 455 36.99 -4.17 34.85
C HIS A 455 35.69 -4.99 34.72
N PRO A 456 34.54 -4.41 35.11
CA PRO A 456 33.24 -5.04 34.87
C PRO A 456 33.01 -5.26 33.37
N LEU A 457 32.51 -6.44 33.02
CA LEU A 457 32.27 -6.83 31.64
C LEU A 457 31.29 -5.86 30.93
N PRO A 458 31.49 -5.53 29.64
CA PRO A 458 30.73 -4.50 28.94
C PRO A 458 29.32 -4.96 28.50
N PHE A 459 28.84 -6.08 29.02
CA PHE A 459 27.57 -6.70 28.69
C PHE A 459 26.80 -7.12 29.95
N PHE A 460 25.48 -7.12 29.87
CA PHE A 460 24.62 -7.82 30.81
C PHE A 460 24.74 -9.32 30.58
N GLN A 461 24.55 -10.07 31.66
CA GLN A 461 24.51 -11.52 31.66
C GLN A 461 23.13 -11.86 32.21
N VAL A 462 22.21 -12.22 31.32
CA VAL A 462 20.81 -12.48 31.69
C VAL A 462 20.58 -13.96 31.55
N ALA A 463 19.91 -14.60 32.50
CA ALA A 463 19.63 -16.02 32.39
C ALA A 463 18.82 -16.32 31.11
N SER A 464 19.06 -17.48 30.51
CA SER A 464 18.43 -17.86 29.24
C SER A 464 16.91 -17.96 29.39
N HIS A 465 16.43 -18.49 30.52
CA HIS A 465 15.00 -18.60 30.83
C HIS A 465 14.33 -17.22 30.92
N ASP A 466 14.95 -16.26 31.61
CA ASP A 466 14.45 -14.88 31.70
C ASP A 466 14.39 -14.20 30.34
N THR A 467 15.45 -14.37 29.53
CA THR A 467 15.50 -13.80 28.19
C THR A 467 14.42 -14.39 27.29
N ALA A 468 14.23 -15.71 27.32
CA ALA A 468 13.20 -16.41 26.57
C ALA A 468 11.79 -15.96 27.00
N GLY A 469 11.53 -15.91 28.31
CA GLY A 469 10.27 -15.43 28.89
C GLY A 469 9.96 -13.99 28.51
N PHE A 470 10.95 -13.10 28.60
CA PHE A 470 10.83 -11.69 28.21
C PHE A 470 10.52 -11.51 26.72
N LEU A 471 11.20 -12.25 25.83
CA LEU A 471 10.93 -12.20 24.39
C LEU A 471 9.53 -12.72 24.07
N ARG A 472 9.10 -13.82 24.69
CA ARG A 472 7.73 -14.36 24.56
C ARG A 472 6.69 -13.33 24.98
N ALA A 473 6.82 -12.75 26.17
CA ALA A 473 5.90 -11.72 26.66
C ALA A 473 5.87 -10.50 25.72
N SER A 474 7.05 -10.04 25.28
CA SER A 474 7.19 -8.87 24.40
C SER A 474 6.53 -9.06 23.03
N ILE A 475 6.57 -10.27 22.46
CA ILE A 475 5.91 -10.62 21.20
C ILE A 475 4.42 -10.86 21.43
N ASN A 476 4.08 -11.68 22.44
CA ASN A 476 2.71 -12.11 22.69
C ASN A 476 1.79 -10.96 23.09
N ARG A 477 2.26 -9.91 23.78
CA ARG A 477 1.42 -8.75 24.09
C ARG A 477 0.78 -8.12 22.84
N HIS A 478 1.54 -8.02 21.74
CA HIS A 478 1.05 -7.45 20.49
C HIS A 478 0.28 -8.47 19.65
N CYS A 479 0.69 -9.75 19.65
CA CYS A 479 -0.09 -10.81 19.02
C CYS A 479 -1.48 -10.91 19.66
N PHE A 480 -1.53 -10.98 20.99
CA PHE A 480 -2.74 -11.06 21.78
C PHE A 480 -3.64 -9.86 21.51
N LEU A 481 -3.09 -8.64 21.54
CA LEU A 481 -3.88 -7.44 21.26
C LEU A 481 -4.46 -7.43 19.84
N PHE A 482 -3.69 -7.83 18.83
CA PHE A 482 -4.20 -7.97 17.47
C PHE A 482 -5.30 -9.05 17.39
N GLU A 483 -5.06 -10.22 17.97
CA GLU A 483 -5.95 -11.38 17.88
C GLU A 483 -7.25 -11.16 18.65
N ILE A 484 -7.20 -10.56 19.84
CA ILE A 484 -8.39 -10.30 20.65
C ILE A 484 -9.30 -9.28 19.97
N VAL A 485 -8.74 -8.16 19.48
CA VAL A 485 -9.50 -7.13 18.76
C VAL A 485 -10.07 -7.71 17.47
N ARG A 486 -9.28 -8.48 16.72
CA ARG A 486 -9.77 -9.16 15.52
C ARG A 486 -10.89 -10.16 15.84
N SER A 487 -10.80 -10.89 16.94
CA SER A 487 -11.81 -11.88 17.33
C SER A 487 -13.11 -11.24 17.82
N SER A 488 -13.06 -10.03 18.38
CA SER A 488 -14.22 -9.28 18.81
C SER A 488 -14.86 -8.47 17.68
N THR A 489 -14.20 -8.34 16.53
CA THR A 489 -14.81 -7.78 15.33
C THR A 489 -15.74 -8.79 14.66
N HIS A 490 -16.90 -8.33 14.17
CA HIS A 490 -17.81 -9.14 13.36
C HIS A 490 -17.28 -9.23 11.90
N LEU A 491 -18.15 -9.49 10.91
CA LEU A 491 -17.79 -9.47 9.48
C LEU A 491 -17.21 -8.13 8.98
N LYS A 492 -17.22 -7.08 9.83
CA LYS A 492 -16.76 -5.73 9.53
C LYS A 492 -15.85 -5.19 10.65
N PHE A 493 -14.88 -4.37 10.29
CA PHE A 493 -13.95 -3.72 11.23
C PHE A 493 -14.22 -2.20 11.26
N SER A 494 -14.29 -1.64 12.45
CA SER A 494 -14.39 -0.21 12.69
C SER A 494 -13.02 0.50 12.59
N LEU A 495 -13.04 1.83 12.47
CA LEU A 495 -11.82 2.64 12.45
C LEU A 495 -11.00 2.49 13.76
N PRO A 496 -11.62 2.52 14.97
CA PRO A 496 -10.89 2.26 16.21
C PRO A 496 -10.25 0.86 16.28
N GLU A 497 -10.94 -0.18 15.81
CA GLU A 497 -10.38 -1.54 15.74
C GLU A 497 -9.20 -1.62 14.79
N THR A 498 -9.35 -1.00 13.61
CA THR A 498 -8.29 -0.90 12.60
C THR A 498 -7.05 -0.21 13.18
N ALA A 499 -7.23 0.90 13.89
CA ALA A 499 -6.13 1.64 14.51
C ALA A 499 -5.36 0.77 15.50
N VAL A 500 -6.05 0.12 16.45
CA VAL A 500 -5.42 -0.72 17.46
C VAL A 500 -4.69 -1.90 16.81
N MET A 501 -5.34 -2.61 15.87
CA MET A 501 -4.74 -3.73 15.16
C MET A 501 -3.50 -3.31 14.36
N ALA A 502 -3.55 -2.18 13.66
CA ALA A 502 -2.41 -1.68 12.88
C ALA A 502 -1.21 -1.33 13.78
N ILE A 503 -1.44 -0.65 14.90
CA ILE A 503 -0.39 -0.30 15.85
C ILE A 503 0.19 -1.56 16.52
N ALA A 504 -0.65 -2.55 16.86
CA ALA A 504 -0.19 -3.83 17.39
C ALA A 504 0.74 -4.57 16.39
N LEU A 505 0.34 -4.66 15.13
CA LEU A 505 1.15 -5.28 14.07
C LEU A 505 2.47 -4.54 13.82
N ARG A 506 2.50 -3.21 13.97
CA ARG A 506 3.75 -2.43 13.94
C ARG A 506 4.65 -2.74 15.11
N GLY A 507 4.10 -2.80 16.32
CA GLY A 507 4.83 -3.14 17.54
C GLY A 507 5.55 -4.49 17.47
N LEU A 508 4.93 -5.48 16.80
CA LEU A 508 5.55 -6.81 16.59
C LEU A 508 6.92 -6.74 15.91
N ARG A 509 7.11 -5.82 14.96
CA ARG A 509 8.37 -5.67 14.21
C ARG A 509 9.55 -5.26 15.09
N PHE A 510 9.29 -4.76 16.30
CA PHE A 510 10.30 -4.28 17.24
C PHE A 510 10.35 -5.10 18.55
N SER A 511 9.62 -6.22 18.62
CA SER A 511 9.39 -6.96 19.87
C SER A 511 10.40 -8.06 20.17
N TYR A 512 11.41 -8.28 19.31
CA TYR A 512 12.33 -9.41 19.46
C TYR A 512 13.79 -9.12 19.07
N GLY A 513 14.08 -7.92 18.55
CA GLY A 513 15.36 -7.59 17.94
C GLY A 513 15.81 -6.16 18.20
N SER A 514 16.91 -5.77 17.56
CA SER A 514 17.50 -4.43 17.69
C SER A 514 17.09 -3.51 16.52
N GLY A 515 15.80 -3.19 16.44
CA GLY A 515 15.25 -2.31 15.40
C GLY A 515 15.37 -0.82 15.74
N LEU A 516 15.44 0.05 14.72
CA LEU A 516 15.41 1.51 14.88
C LEU A 516 13.98 2.00 15.17
N LEU A 517 13.49 1.77 16.40
CA LEU A 517 12.15 2.20 16.82
C LEU A 517 11.93 3.70 16.61
N SER A 518 12.97 4.52 16.79
CA SER A 518 12.92 5.97 16.59
C SER A 518 12.53 6.41 15.17
N MET A 519 12.66 5.53 14.17
CA MET A 519 12.23 5.79 12.80
C MET A 519 10.76 5.44 12.56
N GLU A 520 10.10 4.73 13.49
CA GLU A 520 8.67 4.43 13.43
C GLU A 520 7.90 5.46 14.27
N SER A 521 7.60 6.61 13.67
CA SER A 521 7.01 7.76 14.37
C SER A 521 5.65 7.46 15.00
N ALA A 522 4.87 6.52 14.46
CA ALA A 522 3.58 6.11 15.05
C ALA A 522 3.76 5.43 16.41
N LEU A 523 4.90 4.78 16.64
CA LEU A 523 5.23 4.15 17.91
C LEU A 523 6.07 5.07 18.80
N TRP A 524 7.09 5.72 18.23
CA TRP A 524 8.11 6.45 18.98
C TRP A 524 7.67 7.83 19.46
N ALA A 525 7.06 8.63 18.58
CA ALA A 525 6.76 10.02 18.87
C ALA A 525 5.62 10.12 19.90
N ASP A 526 5.65 11.18 20.69
CA ASP A 526 4.54 11.56 21.55
C ASP A 526 3.52 12.37 20.74
N THR A 527 3.92 13.59 20.34
CA THR A 527 3.24 14.41 19.34
C THR A 527 4.13 14.61 18.12
N ARG A 528 3.52 14.85 16.95
CA ARG A 528 4.21 15.19 15.71
C ARG A 528 3.46 16.28 14.97
N GLN A 529 4.17 17.29 14.50
CA GLN A 529 3.63 18.18 13.48
C GLN A 529 3.96 17.59 12.12
N SER A 530 2.93 17.34 11.32
CA SER A 530 3.12 16.88 9.95
C SER A 530 2.54 17.92 9.00
N ARG A 531 3.31 18.20 7.96
CA ARG A 531 2.95 19.14 6.89
C ARG A 531 2.66 18.31 5.66
N THR A 532 1.45 18.44 5.11
CA THR A 532 1.19 17.92 3.75
C THR A 532 0.95 19.10 2.84
N GLN A 533 1.60 19.10 1.68
CA GLN A 533 1.22 19.99 0.57
C GLN A 533 -0.15 19.53 0.08
N GLY A 534 -1.18 20.31 0.39
CA GLY A 534 -2.47 20.25 -0.28
C GLY A 534 -2.41 21.02 -1.60
N ALA A 535 -3.46 20.90 -2.41
CA ALA A 535 -3.64 21.72 -3.61
C ALA A 535 -3.78 23.22 -3.25
N ASP A 536 -4.25 23.52 -2.04
CA ASP A 536 -4.57 24.87 -1.55
C ASP A 536 -3.52 25.44 -0.56
N GLY A 537 -2.32 24.84 -0.49
CA GLY A 537 -1.22 25.29 0.37
C GLY A 537 -0.75 24.29 1.42
N GLU A 538 0.18 24.72 2.28
CA GLU A 538 0.70 23.92 3.40
C GLU A 538 -0.34 23.84 4.52
N VAL A 539 -0.95 22.67 4.72
CA VAL A 539 -1.78 22.40 5.90
C VAL A 539 -0.93 21.67 6.93
N ALA A 540 -0.67 22.35 8.05
CA ALA A 540 -0.06 21.75 9.23
C ALA A 540 -1.14 21.05 10.05
N PHE A 541 -0.90 19.79 10.41
CA PHE A 541 -1.75 19.06 11.36
C PHE A 541 -0.90 18.42 12.43
N GLU A 542 -1.50 18.28 13.60
CA GLU A 542 -0.92 17.60 14.75
C GLU A 542 -1.32 16.12 14.71
N GLY A 543 -0.33 15.25 14.51
CA GLY A 543 -0.47 13.82 14.71
C GLY A 543 0.03 13.40 16.08
N VAL A 544 -0.41 12.23 16.53
CA VAL A 544 -0.01 11.62 17.80
C VAL A 544 0.68 10.28 17.51
N GLY A 545 1.64 9.89 18.34
CA GLY A 545 2.19 8.53 18.38
C GLY A 545 1.98 7.87 19.73
N MET A 546 2.46 6.64 19.89
CA MET A 546 2.29 5.89 21.14
C MET A 546 3.25 6.32 22.26
N GLY A 547 4.11 7.32 22.03
CA GLY A 547 5.00 7.88 23.06
C GLY A 547 6.06 6.90 23.56
N MET A 548 6.39 5.85 22.80
CA MET A 548 7.36 4.84 23.25
C MET A 548 8.76 5.43 23.48
N GLY A 549 9.11 6.54 22.83
CA GLY A 549 10.36 7.25 23.11
C GLY A 549 10.40 7.88 24.50
N VAL A 550 9.26 8.37 24.99
CA VAL A 550 9.09 8.92 26.34
C VAL A 550 9.18 7.80 27.36
N THR A 551 8.37 6.74 27.21
CA THR A 551 8.35 5.62 28.16
C THR A 551 9.68 4.86 28.20
N THR A 552 10.37 4.67 27.06
CA THR A 552 11.73 4.10 27.06
C THR A 552 12.70 4.97 27.85
N LYS A 553 12.61 6.31 27.72
CA LYS A 553 13.50 7.23 28.44
C LYS A 553 13.24 7.19 29.93
N ASP A 554 11.97 7.32 30.31
CA ASP A 554 11.55 7.60 31.69
C ASP A 554 11.43 6.31 32.53
N HIS A 555 11.00 5.20 31.92
CA HIS A 555 10.80 3.91 32.61
C HIS A 555 11.81 2.83 32.20
N GLY A 556 12.67 3.11 31.22
CA GLY A 556 13.66 2.12 30.73
C GLY A 556 13.09 1.09 29.75
N PHE A 557 11.78 1.10 29.50
CA PHE A 557 11.08 0.17 28.60
C PHE A 557 10.07 0.91 27.71
N GLY A 558 10.13 0.65 26.41
CA GLY A 558 9.19 1.20 25.44
C GLY A 558 7.83 0.52 25.54
N TRP A 559 6.87 1.25 26.09
CA TRP A 559 5.45 0.91 26.04
C TRP A 559 4.60 2.12 25.68
N TRP A 560 3.31 1.91 25.48
CA TRP A 560 2.39 2.98 25.15
C TRP A 560 2.24 3.92 26.34
N LEU A 561 2.32 5.22 26.07
CA LEU A 561 2.16 6.25 27.10
C LEU A 561 0.77 6.13 27.75
N GLY A 562 0.68 6.46 29.04
CA GLY A 562 -0.60 6.52 29.75
C GLY A 562 -1.59 7.49 29.08
N GLY A 563 -2.88 7.16 29.12
CA GLY A 563 -3.93 7.97 28.47
C GLY A 563 -3.99 7.84 26.95
N ARG A 564 -3.29 6.86 26.36
CA ARG A 564 -3.41 6.55 24.92
C ARG A 564 -4.50 5.52 24.61
N MET A 565 -4.72 4.58 25.52
CA MET A 565 -5.62 3.45 25.34
C MET A 565 -6.50 3.25 26.57
N ASP A 566 -7.81 3.08 26.32
CA ASP A 566 -8.74 2.52 27.28
C ASP A 566 -8.69 0.99 27.17
N TRP A 567 -8.10 0.38 28.20
CA TRP A 567 -7.95 -1.08 28.30
C TRP A 567 -9.25 -1.80 28.67
N HIS A 568 -10.27 -1.11 29.18
CA HIS A 568 -11.57 -1.72 29.52
C HIS A 568 -12.38 -2.06 28.26
N VAL A 569 -12.31 -1.20 27.24
CA VAL A 569 -13.02 -1.39 25.97
C VAL A 569 -12.10 -1.81 24.82
N TRP A 570 -10.80 -1.89 25.05
CA TRP A 570 -9.78 -2.24 24.05
C TRP A 570 -9.75 -1.26 22.87
N ARG A 571 -9.76 0.05 23.15
CA ARG A 571 -9.76 1.13 22.16
C ARG A 571 -8.78 2.24 22.52
N PHE A 572 -8.32 2.98 21.52
CA PHE A 572 -7.66 4.26 21.78
C PHE A 572 -8.69 5.28 22.26
N GLU A 573 -8.23 6.23 23.08
CA GLU A 573 -9.01 7.42 23.41
C GLU A 573 -9.42 8.14 22.12
N ASP A 574 -10.60 8.77 22.13
CA ASP A 574 -11.23 9.31 20.91
C ASP A 574 -10.33 10.31 20.16
N ASP A 575 -9.58 11.15 20.91
CA ASP A 575 -8.68 12.13 20.31
C ASP A 575 -7.37 11.51 19.78
N VAL A 576 -7.01 10.31 20.24
CA VAL A 576 -5.80 9.57 19.81
C VAL A 576 -6.07 8.76 18.55
N CYS A 577 -7.24 8.14 18.44
CA CYS A 577 -7.60 7.25 17.33
C CYS A 577 -7.45 7.92 15.96
N ASP A 578 -8.00 9.12 15.80
CA ASP A 578 -7.89 9.85 14.54
C ASP A 578 -6.46 10.36 14.30
N LYS A 579 -5.82 10.92 15.33
CA LYS A 579 -4.48 11.53 15.22
C LYS A 579 -3.36 10.52 14.96
N VAL A 580 -3.49 9.27 15.43
CA VAL A 580 -2.47 8.23 15.21
C VAL A 580 -2.48 7.71 13.76
N LEU A 581 -3.67 7.69 13.15
CA LEU A 581 -3.86 7.28 11.76
C LEU A 581 -3.49 8.38 10.75
N ILE A 582 -3.43 9.65 11.17
CA ILE A 582 -2.98 10.76 10.32
C ILE A 582 -1.51 10.57 9.91
N GLY A 583 -1.26 10.37 8.62
CA GLY A 583 0.08 10.06 8.08
C GLY A 583 0.43 8.56 8.10
N ASN A 584 -0.48 7.72 8.61
CA ASN A 584 -0.35 6.28 8.53
C ASN A 584 -0.47 5.82 7.06
N SER A 585 0.60 5.21 6.54
CA SER A 585 0.75 4.84 5.13
C SER A 585 0.28 3.42 4.81
N LEU A 586 -0.68 2.86 5.57
CA LEU A 586 -1.21 1.49 5.40
C LEU A 586 -1.41 1.09 3.93
N LEU A 587 -1.96 2.01 3.12
CA LEU A 587 -2.13 1.84 1.68
C LEU A 587 -1.44 2.93 0.84
N ARG A 588 -0.89 3.97 1.47
CA ARG A 588 -0.32 5.12 0.76
C ARG A 588 0.95 4.75 -0.02
N THR A 589 1.73 3.81 0.51
CA THR A 589 3.02 3.41 -0.08
C THR A 589 2.84 2.59 -1.36
N ASP A 590 1.85 1.70 -1.38
CA ASP A 590 1.59 0.78 -2.50
C ASP A 590 0.74 1.43 -3.61
N HIS A 591 0.01 2.51 -3.28
CA HIS A 591 -0.98 3.11 -4.18
C HIS A 591 -0.77 4.62 -4.41
N LYS A 592 0.48 5.09 -4.48
CA LYS A 592 0.81 6.53 -4.66
C LYS A 592 0.03 7.22 -5.78
N ARG A 593 -0.22 6.53 -6.91
CA ARG A 593 -0.98 7.08 -8.07
C ARG A 593 -2.50 7.08 -7.87
N GLN A 594 -3.04 6.25 -6.97
CA GLN A 594 -4.48 6.03 -6.77
C GLN A 594 -4.96 6.36 -5.33
N TRP A 595 -4.11 7.07 -4.55
CA TRP A 595 -4.41 7.43 -3.17
C TRP A 595 -5.72 8.21 -3.00
N ARG A 596 -6.09 9.04 -3.98
CA ARG A 596 -7.36 9.78 -3.96
C ARG A 596 -8.57 8.82 -3.95
N ALA A 597 -8.56 7.79 -4.80
CA ALA A 597 -9.64 6.78 -4.81
C ALA A 597 -9.74 6.02 -3.48
N ILE A 598 -8.59 5.70 -2.87
CA ILE A 598 -8.54 5.03 -1.56
C ILE A 598 -9.08 5.94 -0.46
N ARG A 599 -8.68 7.22 -0.47
CA ARG A 599 -9.18 8.22 0.47
C ARG A 599 -10.70 8.38 0.35
N ASP A 600 -11.21 8.54 -0.86
CA ASP A 600 -12.65 8.74 -1.08
C ASP A 600 -13.47 7.52 -0.61
N ILE A 601 -13.01 6.29 -0.89
CA ILE A 601 -13.65 5.06 -0.39
C ILE A 601 -13.59 4.98 1.14
N ARG A 602 -12.45 5.35 1.74
CA ARG A 602 -12.30 5.39 3.19
C ARG A 602 -13.27 6.39 3.81
N ASP A 603 -13.41 7.57 3.24
CA ASP A 603 -14.28 8.62 3.75
C ASP A 603 -15.77 8.22 3.64
N VAL A 604 -16.17 7.49 2.57
CA VAL A 604 -17.50 6.86 2.47
C VAL A 604 -17.71 5.84 3.58
N ASN A 605 -16.77 4.91 3.77
CA ASN A 605 -16.88 3.88 4.81
C ASN A 605 -16.93 4.51 6.21
N PHE A 606 -16.23 5.61 6.45
CA PHE A 606 -16.30 6.37 7.69
C PHE A 606 -17.69 6.95 7.94
N ARG A 607 -18.31 7.60 6.94
CA ARG A 607 -19.68 8.14 7.05
C ARG A 607 -20.71 7.03 7.32
N MET A 608 -20.58 5.90 6.63
CA MET A 608 -21.47 4.75 6.83
C MET A 608 -21.32 4.13 8.22
N TRP A 609 -20.08 4.04 8.72
CA TRP A 609 -19.81 3.60 10.08
C TRP A 609 -20.40 4.54 11.12
N GLN A 610 -20.23 5.85 10.95
CA GLN A 610 -20.79 6.85 11.86
C GLN A 610 -22.32 6.74 11.93
N ALA A 611 -22.99 6.60 10.77
CA ALA A 611 -24.43 6.35 10.73
C ALA A 611 -24.82 5.06 11.45
N GLN A 612 -24.05 3.98 11.32
CA GLN A 612 -24.31 2.74 12.05
C GLN A 612 -24.18 2.93 13.57
N THR A 613 -23.20 3.71 14.04
CA THR A 613 -23.04 4.05 15.46
C THR A 613 -24.23 4.86 16.00
N TRP A 614 -24.74 5.81 15.22
CA TRP A 614 -25.93 6.58 15.58
C TRP A 614 -27.17 5.71 15.81
N PHE A 615 -27.26 4.58 15.09
CA PHE A 615 -28.40 3.67 15.21
C PHE A 615 -28.65 3.21 16.65
N GLY A 616 -27.58 2.82 17.35
CA GLY A 616 -27.63 2.46 18.77
C GLY A 616 -27.69 3.68 19.68
N LYS A 617 -26.81 4.68 19.44
CA LYS A 617 -26.66 5.86 20.29
C LYS A 617 -27.95 6.67 20.47
N PHE A 618 -28.74 6.81 19.41
CA PHE A 618 -29.98 7.61 19.40
C PHE A 618 -31.24 6.73 19.37
N GLU A 619 -31.12 5.43 19.68
CA GLU A 619 -32.24 4.48 19.71
C GLU A 619 -33.11 4.54 18.43
N VAL A 620 -32.46 4.58 17.27
CA VAL A 620 -33.10 4.81 15.96
C VAL A 620 -34.20 3.78 15.67
N ALA A 621 -34.05 2.56 16.15
CA ALA A 621 -35.08 1.52 16.02
C ALA A 621 -36.39 1.89 16.75
N ALA A 622 -36.30 2.49 17.94
CA ALA A 622 -37.44 2.77 18.80
C ALA A 622 -38.21 4.04 18.38
N HIS A 623 -37.51 5.08 17.92
CA HIS A 623 -38.11 6.40 17.67
C HIS A 623 -38.34 6.67 16.18
N ALA A 624 -39.60 6.67 15.75
CA ALA A 624 -39.95 6.87 14.35
C ALA A 624 -39.47 8.22 13.73
N PRO A 625 -39.50 9.37 14.43
CA PRO A 625 -38.94 10.62 13.90
C PRO A 625 -37.43 10.54 13.66
N ILE A 626 -36.68 9.99 14.63
CA ILE A 626 -35.23 9.81 14.54
C ILE A 626 -34.88 8.82 13.41
N ARG A 627 -35.64 7.73 13.28
CA ARG A 627 -35.50 6.77 12.17
C ARG A 627 -35.61 7.43 10.81
N ARG A 628 -36.54 8.37 10.65
CA ARG A 628 -36.69 9.13 9.39
C ARG A 628 -35.48 10.01 9.11
N ILE A 629 -34.97 10.73 10.10
CA ILE A 629 -33.75 11.55 9.97
C ILE A 629 -32.56 10.69 9.57
N TRP A 630 -32.42 9.51 10.18
CA TRP A 630 -31.35 8.57 9.88
C TRP A 630 -31.41 8.03 8.44
N LEU A 631 -32.59 7.62 7.98
CA LEU A 631 -32.80 7.17 6.59
C LEU A 631 -32.56 8.32 5.59
N ASP A 632 -32.97 9.54 5.94
CA ASP A 632 -32.77 10.73 5.13
C ASP A 632 -31.28 11.12 5.02
N TYR A 633 -30.53 11.00 6.13
CA TYR A 633 -29.09 11.19 6.12
C TYR A 633 -28.38 10.26 5.14
N LEU A 634 -28.73 8.96 5.15
CA LEU A 634 -28.15 7.99 4.22
C LEU A 634 -28.50 8.32 2.76
N LEU A 635 -29.75 8.69 2.51
CA LEU A 635 -30.26 9.06 1.18
C LEU A 635 -29.53 10.32 0.66
N CYS A 636 -29.47 11.38 1.46
CA CYS A 636 -28.81 12.63 1.10
C CYS A 636 -27.29 12.45 0.94
N THR A 637 -26.66 11.55 1.71
CA THR A 637 -25.24 11.21 1.55
C THR A 637 -24.97 10.60 0.18
N VAL A 638 -25.84 9.71 -0.30
CA VAL A 638 -25.70 9.10 -1.64
C VAL A 638 -25.88 10.14 -2.73
N ILE A 639 -26.86 11.05 -2.62
CA ILE A 639 -27.11 12.12 -3.60
C ILE A 639 -25.91 13.08 -3.68
N ASP A 640 -25.37 13.49 -2.53
CA ASP A 640 -24.18 14.36 -2.47
C ASP A 640 -22.99 13.73 -3.20
N LEU A 641 -22.70 12.46 -2.90
CA LEU A 641 -21.60 11.73 -3.52
C LEU A 641 -21.83 11.53 -5.03
N PHE A 642 -23.07 11.25 -5.45
CA PHE A 642 -23.40 11.09 -6.86
C PHE A 642 -23.14 12.38 -7.64
N GLN A 643 -23.61 13.53 -7.14
CA GLN A 643 -23.40 14.82 -7.80
C GLN A 643 -21.90 15.13 -7.95
N ARG A 644 -21.11 14.85 -6.91
CA ARG A 644 -19.66 15.05 -6.93
C ARG A 644 -18.96 14.11 -7.92
N ASP A 645 -19.29 12.82 -7.91
CA ASP A 645 -18.67 11.83 -8.79
C ASP A 645 -19.00 12.08 -10.28
N VAL A 646 -20.24 12.45 -10.61
CA VAL A 646 -20.65 12.79 -11.98
C VAL A 646 -19.92 14.05 -12.47
N TRP A 647 -19.89 15.11 -11.65
CA TRP A 647 -19.21 16.34 -12.05
C TRP A 647 -17.71 16.13 -12.19
N ARG A 648 -17.09 15.36 -11.29
CA ARG A 648 -15.68 14.98 -11.38
C ARG A 648 -15.37 14.23 -12.68
N GLU A 649 -16.25 13.34 -13.13
CA GLU A 649 -16.07 12.65 -14.42
C GLU A 649 -16.14 13.65 -15.59
N ALA A 650 -17.09 14.58 -15.55
CA ALA A 650 -17.21 15.62 -16.58
C ALA A 650 -15.97 16.54 -16.62
N ARG A 651 -15.39 16.88 -15.47
CA ARG A 651 -14.18 17.71 -15.37
C ARG A 651 -12.94 17.07 -16.00
N LYS A 652 -12.88 15.74 -16.18
CA LYS A 652 -11.76 15.08 -16.87
C LYS A 652 -11.60 15.54 -18.32
N THR A 653 -12.67 16.09 -18.92
CA THR A 653 -12.63 16.65 -20.28
C THR A 653 -11.78 17.91 -20.41
N TYR A 654 -11.32 18.50 -19.30
CA TYR A 654 -10.31 19.55 -19.28
C TYR A 654 -8.97 19.08 -19.87
N ASN A 655 -8.61 17.82 -19.62
CA ASN A 655 -7.31 17.25 -19.99
C ASN A 655 -7.35 16.39 -21.26
N TRP A 656 -8.42 16.50 -22.06
CA TRP A 656 -8.47 15.82 -23.37
C TRP A 656 -7.36 16.29 -24.33
N GLU A 657 -6.56 17.29 -23.95
CA GLU A 657 -5.35 17.79 -24.60
C GLU A 657 -4.17 16.79 -24.68
N ARG A 658 -4.18 15.62 -24.02
CA ARG A 658 -2.93 14.87 -23.73
C ARG A 658 -2.80 13.37 -24.05
N ASP A 659 -3.75 12.74 -24.73
CA ASP A 659 -3.63 11.32 -25.06
C ASP A 659 -3.40 11.09 -26.57
N GLY A 660 -2.16 11.30 -27.01
CA GLY A 660 -1.72 10.88 -28.34
C GLY A 660 -0.33 11.39 -28.73
N ASN A 661 0.63 10.49 -28.93
CA ASN A 661 1.97 10.79 -29.48
C ASN A 661 1.96 11.08 -31.00
N ASP A 662 0.78 11.18 -31.61
CA ASP A 662 0.62 11.36 -33.06
C ASP A 662 0.19 12.80 -33.39
N ALA A 663 0.81 13.41 -34.39
CA ALA A 663 0.55 14.80 -34.82
C ALA A 663 -0.91 15.00 -35.29
N ARG A 664 -1.61 13.91 -35.64
CA ARG A 664 -3.04 13.91 -35.97
C ARG A 664 -3.94 13.97 -34.71
N ALA A 665 -3.51 13.44 -33.58
CA ALA A 665 -4.22 13.49 -32.30
C ALA A 665 -4.08 14.88 -31.63
N GLN A 666 -2.93 15.54 -31.81
CA GLN A 666 -2.70 16.89 -31.30
C GLN A 666 -3.60 17.97 -31.94
N ARG A 667 -4.04 17.77 -33.20
CA ARG A 667 -5.04 18.66 -33.84
C ARG A 667 -6.48 18.43 -33.37
N ALA A 668 -6.77 17.33 -32.67
CA ALA A 668 -8.12 16.89 -32.32
C ALA A 668 -8.47 17.01 -30.81
N ALA A 669 -7.52 17.44 -30.00
CA ALA A 669 -7.56 17.38 -28.55
C ALA A 669 -7.82 18.78 -27.95
N LYS A 670 -9.07 19.25 -28.05
CA LYS A 670 -9.57 20.48 -27.40
C LYS A 670 -10.47 20.12 -26.20
N PRO A 671 -10.47 20.86 -25.09
CA PRO A 671 -11.34 20.58 -23.94
C PRO A 671 -12.83 20.65 -24.29
N GLU A 672 -13.68 19.86 -23.63
CA GLU A 672 -15.15 19.95 -23.80
C GLU A 672 -15.80 20.83 -22.74
N MET A 673 -15.31 20.81 -21.50
CA MET A 673 -15.82 21.69 -20.45
C MET A 673 -15.09 23.04 -20.51
N THR A 674 -15.81 24.14 -20.31
CA THR A 674 -15.19 25.46 -20.27
C THR A 674 -14.33 25.62 -19.02
N LYS A 675 -13.26 26.43 -19.11
CA LYS A 675 -12.43 26.77 -17.96
C LYS A 675 -13.25 27.49 -16.88
N GLU A 676 -14.11 28.42 -17.31
CA GLU A 676 -15.04 29.15 -16.45
C GLU A 676 -15.93 28.20 -15.65
N ALA A 677 -16.53 27.18 -16.28
CA ALA A 677 -17.34 26.18 -15.57
C ALA A 677 -16.53 25.42 -14.48
N GLY A 678 -15.26 25.12 -14.77
CA GLY A 678 -14.36 24.46 -13.81
C GLY A 678 -13.98 25.33 -12.61
N ASP A 679 -13.88 26.64 -12.81
CA ASP A 679 -13.59 27.65 -11.78
C ASP A 679 -14.83 27.99 -10.96
N THR A 680 -16.01 28.11 -11.60
CA THR A 680 -17.29 28.40 -10.94
C THR A 680 -17.77 27.21 -10.08
N PHE A 681 -17.58 25.99 -10.56
CA PHE A 681 -18.06 24.78 -9.87
C PHE A 681 -16.91 23.84 -9.50
N PRO A 682 -16.27 24.02 -8.32
CA PRO A 682 -15.20 23.13 -7.85
C PRO A 682 -15.71 21.70 -7.63
N GLU A 683 -14.81 20.70 -7.62
CA GLU A 683 -15.18 19.28 -7.43
C GLU A 683 -16.05 19.04 -6.18
N ASP A 684 -15.76 19.78 -5.11
CA ASP A 684 -16.46 19.65 -3.83
C ASP A 684 -17.82 20.37 -3.79
N ASN A 685 -18.14 21.18 -4.81
CA ASN A 685 -19.41 21.88 -4.96
C ASN A 685 -19.89 21.85 -6.43
N PRO A 686 -20.47 20.72 -6.88
CA PRO A 686 -20.92 20.55 -8.27
C PRO A 686 -22.13 21.45 -8.60
N PRO A 687 -22.37 21.73 -9.90
CA PRO A 687 -23.55 22.46 -10.34
C PRO A 687 -24.83 21.64 -10.12
N VAL A 688 -25.97 22.33 -10.11
CA VAL A 688 -27.26 21.65 -10.21
C VAL A 688 -27.41 21.09 -11.63
N PHE A 689 -27.75 19.80 -11.74
CA PHE A 689 -27.89 19.15 -13.05
C PHE A 689 -29.27 19.42 -13.68
N CYS A 690 -29.44 20.63 -14.22
CA CYS A 690 -30.59 21.04 -15.02
C CYS A 690 -30.15 21.94 -16.19
N ALA A 691 -31.05 22.21 -17.13
CA ALA A 691 -30.69 22.96 -18.33
C ALA A 691 -30.25 24.39 -18.02
N GLU A 692 -30.93 25.07 -17.12
CA GLU A 692 -30.68 26.47 -16.72
C GLU A 692 -29.27 26.69 -16.17
N VAL A 693 -28.77 25.71 -15.41
CA VAL A 693 -27.45 25.82 -14.76
C VAL A 693 -26.35 25.22 -15.64
N MET A 694 -26.66 24.20 -16.44
CA MET A 694 -25.67 23.56 -17.32
C MET A 694 -25.51 24.26 -18.68
N ASP A 695 -26.36 25.23 -19.02
CA ASP A 695 -26.23 26.04 -20.23
C ASP A 695 -24.92 26.82 -20.21
N GLY A 696 -24.18 26.76 -21.31
CA GLY A 696 -22.88 27.45 -21.43
C GLY A 696 -21.70 26.82 -20.68
N LEU A 697 -21.86 25.67 -20.01
CA LEU A 697 -20.73 25.01 -19.31
C LEU A 697 -19.82 24.19 -20.22
N PHE A 698 -20.24 23.91 -21.46
CA PHE A 698 -19.53 23.07 -22.42
C PHE A 698 -19.15 23.83 -23.69
N ILE A 699 -18.23 23.24 -24.45
CA ILE A 699 -17.74 23.69 -25.74
C ILE A 699 -18.21 22.70 -26.80
N ASP A 700 -18.98 23.19 -27.77
CA ASP A 700 -19.33 22.41 -28.95
C ASP A 700 -18.33 22.66 -30.07
N ARG A 701 -17.32 21.80 -30.14
CA ARG A 701 -16.23 21.90 -31.11
C ARG A 701 -16.68 21.73 -32.56
N ALA A 702 -17.73 20.95 -32.81
CA ALA A 702 -18.22 20.72 -34.17
C ALA A 702 -18.86 22.00 -34.75
N ARG A 703 -19.42 22.84 -33.87
CA ARG A 703 -20.11 24.09 -34.22
C ARG A 703 -19.34 25.36 -33.81
N ASP A 704 -18.12 25.20 -33.30
CA ASP A 704 -17.28 26.27 -32.77
C ASP A 704 -17.96 27.15 -31.69
N LEU A 705 -18.82 26.55 -30.86
CA LEU A 705 -19.51 27.25 -29.78
C LEU A 705 -18.77 27.09 -28.46
N HIS A 706 -18.27 28.21 -27.92
CA HIS A 706 -17.55 28.23 -26.63
C HIS A 706 -18.44 28.18 -25.39
N ARG A 707 -19.76 28.37 -25.56
CA ARG A 707 -20.77 28.25 -24.52
C ARG A 707 -21.94 27.45 -25.08
N ALA A 708 -22.00 26.18 -24.72
CA ALA A 708 -22.98 25.23 -25.19
C ALA A 708 -23.55 24.40 -24.04
N MET A 709 -24.77 23.93 -24.25
CA MET A 709 -25.41 22.87 -23.48
C MET A 709 -24.66 21.53 -23.61
N PRO A 710 -24.77 20.65 -22.60
CA PRO A 710 -24.34 19.26 -22.71
C PRO A 710 -25.01 18.56 -23.89
N HIS A 711 -24.32 17.60 -24.51
CA HIS A 711 -24.92 16.81 -25.58
C HIS A 711 -25.97 15.84 -25.01
N LEU A 712 -27.23 16.03 -25.40
CA LEU A 712 -28.36 15.21 -24.96
C LEU A 712 -28.62 14.06 -25.94
N CYS A 713 -28.81 12.87 -25.41
CA CYS A 713 -29.11 11.67 -26.20
C CYS A 713 -30.57 11.68 -26.66
N THR A 714 -30.80 11.81 -27.96
CA THR A 714 -32.16 11.84 -28.56
C THR A 714 -32.49 10.62 -29.44
N GLY A 715 -31.51 9.74 -29.71
CA GLY A 715 -31.64 8.59 -30.61
C GLY A 715 -32.45 7.40 -30.07
N ASN A 716 -33.03 6.60 -30.97
CA ASN A 716 -33.94 5.48 -30.64
C ASN A 716 -33.25 4.13 -30.28
N ASN A 717 -31.93 4.00 -30.39
CA ASN A 717 -31.19 2.75 -30.13
C ASN A 717 -30.53 2.70 -28.74
N ALA A 718 -31.33 2.89 -27.69
CA ALA A 718 -30.87 2.80 -26.31
C ALA A 718 -31.22 1.44 -25.67
N ALA A 719 -30.23 0.78 -25.06
CA ALA A 719 -30.45 -0.42 -24.23
C ALA A 719 -31.28 -0.13 -22.96
N ILE A 720 -31.38 1.15 -22.58
CA ILE A 720 -32.11 1.68 -21.42
C ILE A 720 -33.37 2.40 -21.93
N ARG A 721 -34.55 1.99 -21.48
CA ARG A 721 -35.84 2.46 -22.03
C ARG A 721 -36.62 3.43 -21.14
N THR A 722 -36.34 3.46 -19.84
CA THR A 722 -37.06 4.30 -18.87
C THR A 722 -36.08 5.03 -17.95
N PRO A 723 -36.44 6.20 -17.39
CA PRO A 723 -35.62 6.90 -16.41
C PRO A 723 -35.29 6.05 -15.17
N ILE A 724 -36.23 5.24 -14.69
CA ILE A 724 -35.97 4.35 -13.55
C ILE A 724 -34.91 3.29 -13.89
N ALA A 725 -34.95 2.70 -15.09
CA ALA A 725 -33.93 1.74 -15.52
C ALA A 725 -32.54 2.38 -15.68
N LEU A 726 -32.49 3.68 -16.00
CA LEU A 726 -31.25 4.45 -15.98
C LEU A 726 -30.71 4.63 -14.56
N VAL A 727 -31.58 4.97 -13.60
CA VAL A 727 -31.21 5.06 -12.19
C VAL A 727 -30.73 3.70 -11.66
N ASP A 728 -31.39 2.60 -12.02
CA ASP A 728 -30.95 1.25 -11.66
C ASP A 728 -29.55 0.94 -12.21
N PHE A 729 -29.28 1.29 -13.48
CA PHE A 729 -27.93 1.15 -14.02
C PHE A 729 -26.94 2.02 -13.23
N LEU A 730 -27.26 3.26 -12.87
CA LEU A 730 -26.33 4.11 -12.12
C LEU A 730 -26.08 3.64 -10.68
N PHE A 731 -27.14 3.29 -9.92
CA PHE A 731 -27.09 3.15 -8.47
C PHE A 731 -27.19 1.70 -7.96
N LEU A 732 -27.97 0.83 -8.62
CA LEU A 732 -28.32 -0.47 -8.06
C LEU A 732 -27.04 -1.31 -7.78
N PRO A 733 -26.83 -1.78 -6.54
CA PRO A 733 -25.67 -2.59 -6.21
C PRO A 733 -25.65 -3.91 -6.96
N ASP A 734 -24.48 -4.42 -7.31
CA ASP A 734 -24.33 -5.76 -7.87
C ASP A 734 -24.62 -6.82 -6.78
N GLY A 735 -25.26 -7.95 -7.13
CA GLY A 735 -25.51 -9.07 -6.21
C GLY A 735 -26.97 -9.24 -5.76
N HIS A 736 -27.19 -9.73 -4.53
CA HIS A 736 -28.51 -10.11 -3.99
C HIS A 736 -29.57 -9.01 -4.13
N PHE A 737 -29.23 -7.76 -3.79
CA PHE A 737 -30.18 -6.66 -3.93
C PHE A 737 -30.55 -6.40 -5.39
N ALA A 738 -29.67 -6.58 -6.37
CA ALA A 738 -30.03 -6.35 -7.78
C ALA A 738 -31.12 -7.31 -8.27
N SER A 739 -31.04 -8.59 -7.90
CA SER A 739 -32.03 -9.60 -8.28
C SER A 739 -33.44 -9.33 -7.75
N LEU A 740 -33.60 -8.41 -6.78
CA LEU A 740 -34.91 -8.03 -6.24
C LEU A 740 -35.62 -6.97 -7.08
N PHE A 741 -34.90 -6.25 -7.95
CA PHE A 741 -35.45 -5.16 -8.76
C PHE A 741 -35.46 -5.46 -10.26
N THR A 742 -34.50 -6.24 -10.76
CA THR A 742 -34.40 -6.50 -12.19
C THR A 742 -33.64 -7.79 -12.53
N ASP A 743 -34.09 -8.47 -13.60
CA ASP A 743 -33.36 -9.59 -14.22
C ASP A 743 -32.19 -9.12 -15.09
N LYS A 744 -32.06 -7.81 -15.32
CA LYS A 744 -30.98 -7.24 -16.13
C LYS A 744 -29.71 -7.06 -15.30
N HIS A 745 -28.62 -7.70 -15.72
CA HIS A 745 -27.31 -7.50 -15.13
C HIS A 745 -26.53 -6.36 -15.79
N TYR A 746 -26.42 -5.23 -15.09
CA TYR A 746 -25.62 -4.08 -15.52
C TYR A 746 -24.13 -4.27 -15.16
N LYS A 747 -23.31 -4.72 -16.11
CA LYS A 747 -21.85 -4.80 -15.91
C LYS A 747 -21.24 -3.39 -15.90
N ARG A 748 -20.41 -3.08 -14.89
CA ARG A 748 -19.75 -1.79 -14.72
C ARG A 748 -18.25 -2.00 -14.51
N LYS A 749 -17.47 -1.84 -15.58
CA LYS A 749 -16.01 -1.88 -15.57
C LYS A 749 -15.45 -0.47 -15.39
N GLY A 750 -14.64 -0.28 -14.35
CA GLY A 750 -13.90 0.96 -14.14
C GLY A 750 -14.60 2.04 -13.30
N TRP A 751 -15.92 1.93 -13.04
CA TRP A 751 -16.66 2.86 -12.18
C TRP A 751 -17.60 2.16 -11.18
N ALA A 752 -17.50 0.83 -11.04
CA ALA A 752 -18.33 0.10 -10.08
C ALA A 752 -18.10 0.54 -8.63
N ALA A 753 -16.86 0.91 -8.30
CA ALA A 753 -16.43 1.32 -6.97
C ALA A 753 -16.44 2.85 -6.79
N SER A 754 -17.22 3.59 -7.58
CA SER A 754 -17.43 5.01 -7.34
C SER A 754 -18.02 5.25 -5.95
N PRO A 755 -17.57 6.29 -5.21
CA PRO A 755 -18.04 6.62 -3.86
C PRO A 755 -19.55 6.54 -3.66
N PHE A 756 -20.36 7.09 -4.57
CA PHE A 756 -21.83 7.06 -4.43
C PHE A 756 -22.42 5.64 -4.52
N ARG A 757 -21.83 4.75 -5.32
CA ARG A 757 -22.26 3.34 -5.44
C ARG A 757 -21.86 2.53 -4.22
N VAL A 758 -20.65 2.75 -3.71
CA VAL A 758 -20.22 2.16 -2.44
C VAL A 758 -21.17 2.59 -1.33
N ALA A 759 -21.49 3.89 -1.25
CA ALA A 759 -22.46 4.42 -0.29
C ALA A 759 -23.85 3.78 -0.42
N THR A 760 -24.36 3.65 -1.65
CA THR A 760 -25.67 3.00 -1.92
C THR A 760 -25.69 1.56 -1.42
N ARG A 761 -24.69 0.76 -1.81
CA ARG A 761 -24.57 -0.64 -1.38
C ARG A 761 -24.49 -0.75 0.14
N ARG A 762 -23.65 0.08 0.78
CA ARG A 762 -23.47 0.07 2.24
C ARG A 762 -24.73 0.48 2.98
N ALA A 763 -25.45 1.49 2.51
CA ALA A 763 -26.71 1.91 3.10
C ALA A 763 -27.75 0.79 3.03
N MET A 764 -27.94 0.15 1.87
CA MET A 764 -28.86 -0.99 1.73
C MET A 764 -28.48 -2.18 2.61
N GLU A 765 -27.20 -2.56 2.67
CA GLU A 765 -26.71 -3.62 3.57
C GLU A 765 -27.00 -3.28 5.04
N THR A 766 -26.76 -2.03 5.44
CA THR A 766 -26.92 -1.57 6.82
C THR A 766 -28.39 -1.54 7.21
N ILE A 767 -29.24 -0.92 6.39
CA ILE A 767 -30.70 -0.90 6.60
C ILE A 767 -31.25 -2.33 6.60
N GLY A 768 -30.85 -3.17 5.64
CA GLY A 768 -31.31 -4.55 5.56
C GLY A 768 -30.97 -5.36 6.81
N SER A 769 -29.76 -5.16 7.35
CA SER A 769 -29.32 -5.84 8.58
C SER A 769 -29.99 -5.32 9.87
N LEU A 770 -30.32 -4.02 9.93
CA LEU A 770 -30.81 -3.38 11.17
C LEU A 770 -32.33 -3.20 11.23
N LEU A 771 -32.99 -2.99 10.09
CA LEU A 771 -34.42 -2.70 9.96
C LEU A 771 -35.15 -3.70 9.05
N GLY A 772 -34.44 -4.66 8.46
CA GLY A 772 -34.99 -5.67 7.58
C GLY A 772 -34.91 -5.31 6.10
N GLU A 773 -34.92 -6.34 5.26
CA GLU A 773 -34.76 -6.24 3.80
C GLU A 773 -35.83 -5.38 3.13
N ARG A 774 -37.08 -5.46 3.60
CA ARG A 774 -38.18 -4.64 3.06
C ARG A 774 -37.92 -3.14 3.21
N MET A 775 -37.37 -2.71 4.34
CA MET A 775 -37.03 -1.31 4.58
C MET A 775 -35.89 -0.86 3.66
N ALA A 776 -34.93 -1.74 3.36
CA ALA A 776 -33.85 -1.44 2.42
C ALA A 776 -34.38 -1.26 0.98
N ILE A 777 -35.37 -2.08 0.60
CA ILE A 777 -36.06 -1.96 -0.70
C ILE A 777 -36.83 -0.64 -0.80
N ASP A 778 -37.64 -0.33 0.22
CA ASP A 778 -38.44 0.89 0.25
C ASP A 778 -37.53 2.14 0.25
N TRP A 779 -36.43 2.10 1.01
CA TRP A 779 -35.42 3.17 1.00
C TRP A 779 -34.75 3.37 -0.36
N TYR A 780 -34.42 2.28 -1.08
CA TYR A 780 -33.84 2.40 -2.42
C TYR A 780 -34.84 2.99 -3.43
N ASN A 781 -36.11 2.60 -3.35
CA ASN A 781 -37.17 3.20 -4.16
C ASN A 781 -37.28 4.71 -3.91
N ASP A 782 -37.19 5.14 -2.65
CA ASP A 782 -37.19 6.56 -2.28
C ASP A 782 -35.94 7.29 -2.78
N LEU A 783 -34.77 6.66 -2.72
CA LEU A 783 -33.55 7.19 -3.33
C LEU A 783 -33.74 7.39 -4.84
N ALA A 784 -34.27 6.40 -5.56
CA ALA A 784 -34.44 6.48 -7.00
C ALA A 784 -35.42 7.59 -7.41
N ARG A 785 -36.54 7.72 -6.68
CA ARG A 785 -37.49 8.82 -6.85
C ARG A 785 -36.85 10.17 -6.55
N MET A 786 -36.04 10.26 -5.50
CA MET A 786 -35.37 11.51 -5.14
C MET A 786 -34.36 11.94 -6.21
N VAL A 787 -33.57 11.01 -6.76
CA VAL A 787 -32.60 11.32 -7.82
C VAL A 787 -33.29 11.98 -9.01
N LEU A 788 -34.41 11.41 -9.47
CA LEU A 788 -35.17 11.94 -10.61
C LEU A 788 -35.87 13.27 -10.32
N ARG A 789 -36.26 13.53 -9.06
CA ARG A 789 -36.86 14.81 -8.64
C ARG A 789 -35.84 15.94 -8.48
N THR A 790 -34.58 15.60 -8.19
CA THR A 790 -33.54 16.58 -7.80
C THR A 790 -32.48 16.81 -8.88
N ASN A 791 -32.45 15.97 -9.92
CA ASN A 791 -31.52 16.05 -11.05
C ASN A 791 -32.29 15.79 -12.35
N TRP A 792 -32.48 16.83 -13.18
CA TRP A 792 -33.24 16.74 -14.44
C TRP A 792 -32.36 16.44 -15.65
N ILE A 793 -31.04 16.58 -15.50
CA ILE A 793 -30.06 16.08 -16.46
C ILE A 793 -29.26 14.98 -15.76
N LEU A 794 -29.22 13.81 -16.37
CA LEU A 794 -28.50 12.65 -15.85
C LEU A 794 -27.39 12.21 -16.83
N PRO A 795 -26.28 11.64 -16.32
CA PRO A 795 -25.25 11.08 -17.19
C PRO A 795 -25.80 9.85 -17.92
N TRP A 796 -25.37 9.65 -19.17
CA TRP A 796 -25.68 8.43 -19.91
C TRP A 796 -24.55 7.41 -19.75
N PRO A 797 -24.71 6.34 -18.95
CA PRO A 797 -23.61 5.43 -18.61
C PRO A 797 -23.35 4.38 -19.69
N SER A 798 -22.17 3.76 -19.61
CA SER A 798 -21.84 2.54 -20.34
C SER A 798 -21.16 1.53 -19.43
N VAL A 799 -20.88 0.34 -19.95
CA VAL A 799 -20.10 -0.67 -19.21
C VAL A 799 -18.75 -0.09 -18.76
N ASN A 800 -18.10 0.75 -19.55
CA ASN A 800 -16.72 1.19 -19.28
C ASN A 800 -16.63 2.60 -18.68
N SER A 801 -17.72 3.37 -18.62
CA SER A 801 -17.67 4.78 -18.22
C SER A 801 -18.97 5.23 -17.54
N LEU A 802 -18.83 6.02 -16.48
CA LEU A 802 -19.96 6.64 -15.76
C LEU A 802 -20.72 7.62 -16.68
N ILE A 803 -19.99 8.38 -17.50
CA ILE A 803 -20.54 9.21 -18.57
C ILE A 803 -19.95 8.70 -19.89
N ASN A 804 -20.80 8.17 -20.76
CA ASN A 804 -20.39 7.71 -22.07
C ASN A 804 -20.09 8.89 -22.99
N THR A 805 -19.48 8.61 -24.14
CA THR A 805 -19.17 9.64 -25.13
C THR A 805 -19.65 9.26 -26.52
N THR A 806 -19.98 10.28 -27.32
CA THR A 806 -20.24 10.10 -28.75
C THR A 806 -19.00 9.55 -29.47
N LYS A 807 -19.21 8.96 -30.65
CA LYS A 807 -18.11 8.53 -31.53
C LYS A 807 -17.36 9.77 -32.05
N GLN A 808 -16.08 9.58 -32.41
CA GLN A 808 -15.25 10.61 -33.01
C GLN A 808 -14.90 10.21 -34.43
N HIS A 809 -15.20 11.08 -35.40
CA HIS A 809 -14.86 10.88 -36.81
C HIS A 809 -14.13 12.12 -37.34
N ALA A 810 -12.80 12.06 -37.35
CA ALA A 810 -11.95 13.19 -37.71
C ALA A 810 -12.11 13.65 -39.18
N ALA A 811 -12.59 12.77 -40.08
CA ALA A 811 -12.86 13.11 -41.48
C ALA A 811 -14.19 13.89 -41.66
N GLU A 812 -15.11 13.77 -40.70
CA GLU A 812 -16.47 14.33 -40.77
C GLU A 812 -16.65 15.53 -39.81
N ASN A 813 -15.55 16.04 -39.23
CA ASN A 813 -15.54 17.09 -38.21
C ASN A 813 -16.35 16.76 -36.93
N GLU A 814 -16.55 15.47 -36.65
CA GLU A 814 -17.27 15.03 -35.46
C GLU A 814 -16.30 14.82 -34.28
N TYR A 815 -16.46 15.65 -33.25
CA TYR A 815 -15.69 15.56 -32.02
C TYR A 815 -16.42 14.71 -30.98
N ARG A 816 -15.65 13.94 -30.22
CA ARG A 816 -16.12 13.20 -29.04
C ARG A 816 -16.83 14.16 -28.08
N ARG A 817 -18.04 13.86 -27.60
CA ARG A 817 -18.78 14.65 -26.61
C ARG A 817 -19.33 13.80 -25.49
N LEU A 818 -19.43 14.33 -24.27
CA LEU A 818 -20.08 13.66 -23.14
C LEU A 818 -21.57 13.47 -23.41
N MET A 819 -22.08 12.28 -23.18
CA MET A 819 -23.48 11.92 -23.39
C MET A 819 -24.29 12.09 -22.11
N TRP A 820 -25.33 12.91 -22.19
CA TRP A 820 -26.27 13.19 -21.11
C TRP A 820 -27.69 12.88 -21.57
N VAL A 821 -28.63 12.82 -20.64
CA VAL A 821 -30.05 12.70 -20.96
C VAL A 821 -30.87 13.63 -20.08
N SER A 822 -31.90 14.22 -20.68
CA SER A 822 -32.87 15.04 -19.96
C SER A 822 -34.04 14.19 -19.50
N ILE A 823 -34.49 14.44 -18.27
CA ILE A 823 -35.68 13.85 -17.68
C ILE A 823 -36.77 14.92 -17.73
N VAL A 824 -37.90 14.57 -18.32
CA VAL A 824 -39.08 15.43 -18.42
C VAL A 824 -40.30 14.72 -17.85
N TYR A 825 -41.25 15.48 -17.33
CA TYR A 825 -42.50 14.97 -16.81
C TYR A 825 -43.60 15.02 -17.86
N ARG A 826 -44.34 13.92 -18.06
CA ARG A 826 -45.50 13.86 -18.96
C ARG A 826 -46.78 13.55 -18.18
N GLU A 827 -47.74 14.47 -18.21
CA GLU A 827 -49.04 14.24 -17.57
C GLU A 827 -49.83 13.11 -18.27
N PRO A 828 -50.50 12.21 -17.52
CA PRO A 828 -51.30 11.15 -18.12
C PRO A 828 -52.52 11.76 -18.83
N VAL A 829 -52.72 11.41 -20.10
CA VAL A 829 -53.93 11.79 -20.84
C VAL A 829 -55.11 11.05 -20.22
N ALA A 830 -56.06 11.77 -19.63
CA ALA A 830 -57.25 11.17 -19.05
C ALA A 830 -58.00 10.33 -20.11
N PRO A 831 -58.34 9.07 -19.83
CA PRO A 831 -59.19 8.29 -20.71
C PRO A 831 -60.64 8.80 -20.58
N SER A 832 -61.33 8.96 -21.72
CA SER A 832 -62.75 9.27 -21.93
C SER A 832 -63.22 10.75 -21.96
N GLY A 833 -63.42 11.25 -23.18
CA GLY A 833 -64.78 11.52 -23.69
C GLY A 833 -65.48 12.84 -23.41
N LEU A 834 -65.16 13.60 -22.36
CA LEU A 834 -65.84 14.87 -22.07
C LEU A 834 -64.83 15.93 -21.64
N PHE A 835 -64.91 17.11 -22.29
CA PHE A 835 -63.97 18.24 -22.30
C PHE A 835 -62.75 18.06 -23.22
N TYR A 836 -62.96 18.39 -24.50
CA TYR A 836 -61.91 19.07 -25.26
C TYR A 836 -61.54 20.36 -24.50
N PRO A 837 -60.27 20.60 -24.12
CA PRO A 837 -59.85 21.98 -23.95
C PRO A 837 -59.92 22.62 -25.35
N ARG A 838 -60.64 23.74 -25.46
CA ARG A 838 -60.61 24.62 -26.64
C ARG A 838 -59.18 24.75 -27.14
N GLU A 839 -59.01 24.71 -28.46
CA GLU A 839 -57.77 25.07 -29.15
C GLU A 839 -57.16 26.30 -28.48
N GLY A 840 -55.99 26.10 -27.84
CA GLY A 840 -55.31 27.13 -27.05
C GLY A 840 -54.67 26.65 -25.75
N ASN A 841 -55.04 25.48 -25.21
CA ASN A 841 -54.47 24.98 -23.95
C ASN A 841 -53.81 23.59 -24.10
N LYS A 842 -52.47 23.58 -24.31
CA LYS A 842 -51.44 22.57 -23.91
C LYS A 842 -50.07 23.06 -24.45
N PRO A 843 -48.90 22.70 -23.89
CA PRO A 843 -48.56 22.10 -22.59
C PRO A 843 -47.50 22.92 -21.81
N TRP A 844 -47.07 22.37 -20.66
CA TRP A 844 -46.04 22.82 -19.70
C TRP A 844 -44.77 23.50 -20.28
N PRO A 845 -44.05 24.33 -19.49
CA PRO A 845 -42.92 25.11 -19.99
C PRO A 845 -41.69 24.23 -20.20
N VAL A 846 -41.59 23.62 -21.38
CA VAL A 846 -40.43 22.81 -21.77
C VAL A 846 -39.66 23.52 -22.88
N ARG A 847 -38.33 23.47 -22.88
CA ARG A 847 -37.49 24.10 -23.92
C ARG A 847 -37.12 23.05 -24.98
N VAL A 848 -37.45 23.33 -26.24
CA VAL A 848 -36.98 22.56 -27.41
C VAL A 848 -35.60 23.08 -27.80
N LEU A 849 -34.63 22.19 -27.97
CA LEU A 849 -33.24 22.53 -28.29
C LEU A 849 -32.92 22.19 -29.75
N ASP A 850 -33.21 23.08 -30.71
CA ASP A 850 -32.94 22.84 -32.14
C ASP A 850 -31.44 22.94 -32.50
N ASP A 851 -31.02 22.23 -33.55
CA ASP A 851 -29.63 22.06 -33.97
C ASP A 851 -29.04 23.28 -34.70
N VAL A 852 -29.87 24.17 -35.25
CA VAL A 852 -29.46 25.23 -36.20
C VAL A 852 -29.44 26.64 -35.59
N HIS A 853 -30.22 26.89 -34.53
CA HIS A 853 -30.26 28.19 -33.86
C HIS A 853 -30.30 27.99 -32.35
N TYR A 854 -29.21 28.34 -31.65
CA TYR A 854 -29.34 28.68 -30.24
C TYR A 854 -30.29 29.88 -30.17
N VAL A 855 -31.53 29.60 -29.77
CA VAL A 855 -32.66 30.51 -29.51
C VAL A 855 -33.49 30.91 -30.75
N TYR A 856 -34.77 30.54 -30.79
CA TYR A 856 -35.93 31.43 -30.58
C TYR A 856 -37.26 30.77 -31.00
N SER A 857 -38.18 30.62 -30.05
CA SER A 857 -39.45 31.35 -30.14
C SER A 857 -40.05 31.49 -28.75
N ASP A 858 -40.23 32.74 -28.32
CA ASP A 858 -41.18 33.13 -27.29
C ASP A 858 -42.64 32.97 -27.79
N ALA A 859 -42.90 32.09 -28.77
CA ALA A 859 -44.23 31.89 -29.34
C ALA A 859 -45.13 30.99 -28.48
N LEU A 860 -44.63 30.47 -27.35
CA LEU A 860 -45.49 30.14 -26.21
C LEU A 860 -45.09 31.01 -25.01
N ARG A 861 -45.57 32.26 -25.02
CA ARG A 861 -45.80 32.99 -23.77
C ARG A 861 -46.90 32.26 -23.01
N VAL A 862 -46.51 31.30 -22.17
CA VAL A 862 -47.35 30.86 -21.05
C VAL A 862 -46.51 30.83 -19.79
N THR A 863 -47.05 31.55 -18.81
CA THR A 863 -46.56 31.91 -17.50
C THR A 863 -45.89 30.79 -16.69
N THR A 864 -44.86 31.19 -15.96
CA THR A 864 -44.23 30.54 -14.79
C THR A 864 -45.06 29.44 -14.13
N PHE A 865 -44.54 28.21 -14.08
CA PHE A 865 -44.91 27.28 -13.03
C PHE A 865 -43.75 26.32 -12.68
N PRO A 866 -43.52 25.99 -11.39
CA PRO A 866 -44.45 26.17 -10.28
C PRO A 866 -43.97 27.08 -9.14
N ARG A 867 -44.37 28.35 -9.16
CA ARG A 867 -44.50 29.13 -7.92
C ARG A 867 -45.81 28.83 -7.16
N ALA A 868 -46.76 28.09 -7.75
CA ALA A 868 -48.08 27.89 -7.14
C ALA A 868 -48.54 26.43 -6.88
N THR A 869 -47.85 25.36 -7.28
CA THR A 869 -48.14 23.99 -6.74
C THR A 869 -47.38 23.69 -5.46
N TRP A 870 -46.23 24.34 -5.26
CA TRP A 870 -45.42 24.24 -4.06
C TRP A 870 -45.69 25.49 -3.21
N GLY A 871 -46.89 25.56 -2.63
CA GLY A 871 -47.38 26.76 -1.94
C GLY A 871 -46.42 27.28 -0.85
N PRO A 872 -46.53 28.57 -0.45
CA PRO A 872 -45.62 29.22 0.50
C PRO A 872 -45.52 28.59 1.90
N ARG A 873 -46.34 27.58 2.23
CA ARG A 873 -46.53 27.06 3.60
C ARG A 873 -45.55 25.95 4.02
N GLN A 874 -44.65 25.49 3.15
CA GLN A 874 -43.66 24.43 3.46
C GLN A 874 -42.21 24.77 3.02
N GLN A 875 -41.95 26.01 2.60
CA GLN A 875 -40.61 26.46 2.22
C GLN A 875 -39.79 26.76 3.48
N VAL A 876 -38.62 26.14 3.64
CA VAL A 876 -37.78 26.34 4.83
C VAL A 876 -36.76 27.47 4.63
N GLU A 877 -36.15 27.61 3.44
CA GLU A 877 -35.18 28.67 3.13
C GLU A 877 -35.13 29.05 1.62
N ARG A 878 -34.88 30.34 1.32
CA ARG A 878 -34.56 30.88 -0.02
C ARG A 878 -33.13 31.39 -0.06
N TRP A 879 -32.44 31.18 -1.17
CA TRP A 879 -31.09 31.70 -1.42
C TRP A 879 -30.90 31.94 -2.91
N VAL A 880 -29.77 32.55 -3.29
CA VAL A 880 -29.41 32.86 -4.67
C VAL A 880 -28.20 32.01 -5.07
N ASP A 881 -28.32 31.23 -6.14
CA ASP A 881 -27.21 30.41 -6.64
C ASP A 881 -26.05 31.24 -7.20
N GLY A 882 -24.94 30.58 -7.55
CA GLY A 882 -23.76 31.25 -8.12
C GLY A 882 -24.02 31.97 -9.45
N ALA A 883 -25.20 31.77 -10.05
CA ALA A 883 -25.66 32.40 -11.28
C ALA A 883 -26.76 33.47 -11.04
N GLY A 884 -27.09 33.80 -9.79
CA GLY A 884 -28.10 34.81 -9.48
C GLY A 884 -29.54 34.28 -9.42
N ASN A 885 -29.77 32.98 -9.53
CA ASN A 885 -31.12 32.41 -9.53
C ASN A 885 -31.65 32.14 -8.12
N GLN A 886 -32.92 32.46 -7.88
CA GLN A 886 -33.57 32.22 -6.59
C GLN A 886 -33.91 30.72 -6.42
N CYS A 887 -33.24 30.04 -5.51
CA CYS A 887 -33.39 28.62 -5.23
C CYS A 887 -34.09 28.36 -3.88
N THR A 888 -34.84 27.25 -3.79
CA THR A 888 -35.60 26.83 -2.59
C THR A 888 -35.06 25.52 -2.01
N ALA A 889 -34.99 25.43 -0.67
CA ALA A 889 -34.60 24.21 0.04
C ALA A 889 -35.83 23.46 0.59
N TRP A 890 -35.84 22.14 0.41
CA TRP A 890 -36.96 21.26 0.77
C TRP A 890 -36.51 20.14 1.69
N THR A 891 -37.40 19.67 2.57
CA THR A 891 -37.15 18.41 3.28
C THR A 891 -37.35 17.22 2.33
N SER A 892 -36.62 16.13 2.53
CA SER A 892 -36.80 14.94 1.70
C SER A 892 -38.20 14.34 1.83
N ILE A 893 -38.84 14.51 3.00
CA ILE A 893 -40.21 14.04 3.19
C ILE A 893 -41.21 14.86 2.36
N ASP A 894 -41.03 16.18 2.25
CA ASP A 894 -41.89 17.02 1.39
C ASP A 894 -41.65 16.68 -0.09
N LEU A 895 -40.40 16.42 -0.47
CA LEU A 895 -40.06 15.99 -1.83
C LEU A 895 -40.56 14.59 -2.17
N LEU A 896 -40.75 13.70 -1.21
CA LEU A 896 -41.31 12.35 -1.44
C LEU A 896 -42.84 12.33 -1.29
N LYS A 897 -43.41 13.13 -0.38
CA LYS A 897 -44.85 13.17 -0.06
C LYS A 897 -45.64 14.25 -0.79
N GLY A 898 -45.00 15.21 -1.46
CA GLY A 898 -45.66 16.20 -2.32
C GLY A 898 -46.65 15.49 -3.25
N GLN A 899 -47.93 15.76 -3.01
CA GLN A 899 -49.05 14.81 -3.01
C GLN A 899 -49.37 14.15 -4.36
N GLY A 900 -49.52 12.82 -4.34
CA GLY A 900 -50.69 12.02 -4.77
C GLY A 900 -51.39 12.20 -6.13
N SER A 901 -51.22 13.30 -6.88
CA SER A 901 -51.90 13.46 -8.18
C SER A 901 -51.15 14.26 -9.25
N ILE A 902 -50.00 14.87 -8.96
CA ILE A 902 -49.39 15.83 -9.93
C ILE A 902 -48.02 15.37 -10.48
N TYR A 903 -47.22 14.57 -9.75
CA TYR A 903 -45.90 14.11 -10.20
C TYR A 903 -45.60 12.65 -9.85
N ASP A 904 -46.12 11.71 -10.65
CA ASP A 904 -45.71 10.30 -10.56
C ASP A 904 -44.36 10.09 -11.28
N VAL A 905 -43.40 9.44 -10.62
CA VAL A 905 -42.11 9.12 -11.25
C VAL A 905 -42.29 8.15 -12.43
N ASN A 906 -43.38 7.37 -12.46
CA ASN A 906 -43.74 6.54 -13.62
C ASN A 906 -44.09 7.37 -14.87
N ASN A 907 -44.44 8.64 -14.69
CA ASN A 907 -44.78 9.58 -15.76
C ASN A 907 -43.56 10.40 -16.23
N MET A 908 -42.38 10.15 -15.67
CA MET A 908 -41.15 10.75 -16.16
C MET A 908 -40.62 9.99 -17.38
N GLU A 909 -40.25 10.74 -18.41
CA GLU A 909 -39.72 10.21 -19.66
C GLU A 909 -38.40 10.89 -20.05
N PHE A 910 -37.71 10.31 -21.03
CA PHE A 910 -36.57 10.98 -21.65
C PHE A 910 -37.06 12.11 -22.56
N GLY A 911 -36.49 13.30 -22.43
CA GLY A 911 -36.89 14.48 -23.18
C GLY A 911 -36.48 14.42 -24.65
N LYS A 912 -37.36 13.90 -25.52
CA LYS A 912 -37.17 13.85 -26.97
C LYS A 912 -38.43 14.24 -27.75
N ALA A 913 -38.28 15.02 -28.81
CA ALA A 913 -39.33 15.36 -29.78
C ALA A 913 -38.94 14.90 -31.18
N THR A 914 -39.88 14.30 -31.93
CA THR A 914 -39.70 13.92 -33.33
C THR A 914 -40.21 14.98 -34.31
N ALA A 915 -40.96 15.99 -33.86
CA ALA A 915 -41.87 16.75 -34.72
C ALA A 915 -41.45 18.19 -35.09
N ILE A 916 -40.28 18.68 -34.66
CA ILE A 916 -39.98 20.13 -34.71
C ILE A 916 -38.72 20.48 -35.54
N SER A 917 -37.86 19.53 -35.92
CA SER A 917 -36.75 19.87 -36.83
C SER A 917 -37.19 19.80 -38.29
N SER A 918 -36.79 20.80 -39.08
CA SER A 918 -36.94 20.84 -40.54
C SER A 918 -36.23 19.68 -41.26
N SER A 919 -35.40 18.90 -40.54
CA SER A 919 -34.61 17.77 -41.05
C SER A 919 -35.14 16.39 -40.66
N GLY A 920 -36.25 16.29 -39.92
CA GLY A 920 -36.82 15.02 -39.45
C GLY A 920 -35.98 14.28 -38.39
N ARG A 921 -34.96 14.94 -37.83
CA ARG A 921 -34.09 14.39 -36.76
C ARG A 921 -34.70 14.61 -35.37
N PRO A 922 -34.57 13.66 -34.42
CA PRO A 922 -35.08 13.83 -33.06
C PRO A 922 -34.34 14.94 -32.31
N VAL A 923 -35.09 15.87 -31.73
CA VAL A 923 -34.60 17.05 -31.02
C VAL A 923 -34.70 16.85 -29.50
N GLY A 924 -33.73 17.38 -28.75
CA GLY A 924 -33.71 17.30 -27.30
C GLY A 924 -34.75 18.22 -26.66
N ILE A 925 -35.42 17.73 -25.63
CA ILE A 925 -36.39 18.48 -24.84
C ILE A 925 -35.87 18.56 -23.40
N VAL A 926 -35.91 19.74 -22.77
CA VAL A 926 -35.50 19.92 -21.36
C VAL A 926 -36.54 20.68 -20.55
N GLU A 927 -36.74 20.28 -19.30
CA GLU A 927 -37.58 21.02 -18.34
C GLU A 927 -37.06 22.44 -18.13
N ARG A 928 -37.96 23.43 -18.00
CA ARG A 928 -37.59 24.77 -17.57
C ARG A 928 -37.57 24.90 -16.03
N GLY A 929 -36.59 25.63 -15.51
CA GLY A 929 -36.40 25.97 -14.11
C GLY A 929 -35.29 25.18 -13.41
N VAL A 930 -35.17 25.36 -12.10
CA VAL A 930 -34.18 24.66 -11.29
C VAL A 930 -34.88 23.60 -10.42
N PRO A 931 -34.43 22.33 -10.43
CA PRO A 931 -35.02 21.29 -9.60
C PRO A 931 -34.87 21.61 -8.11
N PRO A 932 -35.84 21.20 -7.27
CA PRO A 932 -35.70 21.34 -5.83
C PRO A 932 -34.47 20.60 -5.31
N GLN A 933 -33.81 21.15 -4.30
CA GLN A 933 -32.63 20.54 -3.68
C GLN A 933 -32.95 20.11 -2.24
N PRO A 934 -32.59 18.87 -1.82
CA PRO A 934 -32.78 18.43 -0.45
C PRO A 934 -31.93 19.27 0.50
N MET A 935 -32.55 19.82 1.54
CA MET A 935 -31.88 20.69 2.51
C MET A 935 -30.71 19.97 3.20
N LEU A 936 -30.89 18.69 3.54
CA LEU A 936 -29.88 17.92 4.27
C LEU A 936 -28.62 17.67 3.45
N VAL A 937 -28.70 17.55 2.12
CA VAL A 937 -27.51 17.47 1.22
C VAL A 937 -26.58 18.66 1.47
N ARG A 938 -27.13 19.87 1.66
CA ARG A 938 -26.32 21.07 1.94
C ARG A 938 -25.72 21.07 3.34
N ARG A 939 -26.49 20.62 4.34
CA ARG A 939 -26.03 20.58 5.74
C ARG A 939 -24.88 19.59 5.94
N ILE A 940 -24.84 18.49 5.18
CA ILE A 940 -23.79 17.45 5.28
C ILE A 940 -22.62 17.66 4.32
N ARG A 941 -22.80 18.40 3.22
CA ARG A 941 -21.75 18.66 2.23
C ARG A 941 -20.56 19.33 2.88
N ASN A 942 -19.36 18.86 2.55
CA ASN A 942 -18.07 19.37 3.02
C ASN A 942 -17.90 19.37 4.56
N LYS A 943 -18.70 18.59 5.31
CA LYS A 943 -18.54 18.41 6.76
C LYS A 943 -17.60 17.27 7.12
N THR A 944 -16.83 17.47 8.19
CA THR A 944 -16.00 16.44 8.85
C THR A 944 -16.86 15.53 9.74
N GLY A 945 -16.31 14.41 10.19
CA GLY A 945 -17.01 13.49 11.11
C GLY A 945 -17.62 14.16 12.34
N PRO A 946 -16.84 14.92 13.13
CA PRO A 946 -17.38 15.66 14.29
C PRO A 946 -18.46 16.69 13.92
N GLN A 947 -18.33 17.33 12.76
CA GLN A 947 -19.34 18.28 12.29
C GLN A 947 -20.64 17.57 11.87
N LEU A 948 -20.55 16.38 11.26
CA LEU A 948 -21.70 15.55 10.95
C LEU A 948 -22.39 15.05 12.22
N GLU A 949 -21.63 14.72 13.27
CA GLU A 949 -22.16 14.38 14.60
C GLU A 949 -23.03 15.50 15.17
N ALA A 950 -22.52 16.74 15.09
CA ALA A 950 -23.24 17.91 15.56
C ALA A 950 -24.53 18.14 14.76
N VAL A 951 -24.47 18.09 13.43
CA VAL A 951 -25.64 18.23 12.55
C VAL A 951 -26.69 17.16 12.86
N PHE A 952 -26.29 15.90 13.03
CA PHE A 952 -27.24 14.83 13.35
C PHE A 952 -27.84 14.99 14.74
N SER A 953 -27.05 15.37 15.74
CA SER A 953 -27.52 15.61 17.11
C SER A 953 -28.51 16.77 17.17
N GLU A 954 -28.26 17.85 16.44
CA GLU A 954 -29.16 19.00 16.29
C GLU A 954 -30.52 18.57 15.71
N LEU A 955 -30.50 17.82 14.60
CA LEU A 955 -31.72 17.29 13.97
C LEU A 955 -32.53 16.38 14.90
N VAL A 956 -31.85 15.56 15.71
CA VAL A 956 -32.50 14.72 16.72
C VAL A 956 -33.13 15.55 17.83
N GLN A 957 -32.45 16.60 18.30
CA GLN A 957 -32.99 17.53 19.31
C GLN A 957 -34.21 18.27 18.79
N GLU A 958 -34.17 18.74 17.54
CA GLU A 958 -35.30 19.43 16.89
C GLU A 958 -36.53 18.52 16.71
N ALA A 959 -36.32 17.21 16.53
CA ALA A 959 -37.37 16.22 16.39
C ALA A 959 -37.90 15.66 17.73
N GLY A 960 -37.27 15.99 18.86
CA GLY A 960 -37.73 15.64 20.20
C GLY A 960 -38.98 16.44 20.63
N PRO A 961 -39.75 15.98 21.62
CA PRO A 961 -40.92 16.71 22.09
C PRO A 961 -40.52 18.08 22.65
N ARG A 962 -41.02 19.16 22.04
CA ARG A 962 -40.93 20.52 22.59
C ARG A 962 -41.70 20.57 23.92
N THR A 963 -40.99 20.44 25.04
CA THR A 963 -41.55 20.83 26.34
C THR A 963 -41.81 22.33 26.31
N ALA A 964 -43.09 22.70 26.33
CA ALA A 964 -43.54 24.08 26.40
C ALA A 964 -42.98 24.74 27.67
N ALA A 965 -41.99 25.63 27.50
CA ALA A 965 -41.63 26.59 28.53
C ALA A 965 -42.56 27.80 28.40
N ARG A 966 -43.49 27.95 29.35
CA ARG A 966 -44.05 29.25 29.70
C ARG A 966 -44.23 29.35 31.22
N SER A 967 -43.72 30.48 31.73
CA SER A 967 -43.88 31.11 33.04
C SER A 967 -43.37 30.40 34.29
N GLY A 968 -42.41 31.04 34.98
CA GLY A 968 -42.06 30.74 36.36
C GLY A 968 -40.66 31.22 36.72
N SER A 969 -40.55 32.45 37.19
CA SER A 969 -39.37 33.10 37.74
C SER A 969 -38.81 32.42 38.99
N GLU A 970 -37.48 32.58 39.17
CA GLU A 970 -36.72 32.61 40.42
C GLU A 970 -36.71 31.39 41.37
N GLY A 971 -35.50 30.98 41.78
CA GLY A 971 -35.28 30.40 43.11
C GLY A 971 -34.42 29.14 43.20
N SER A 972 -33.13 29.34 43.48
CA SER A 972 -32.35 28.59 44.49
C SER A 972 -31.86 27.14 44.23
N ARG A 973 -30.52 27.02 44.27
CA ARG A 973 -29.64 26.02 44.91
C ARG A 973 -30.04 24.52 44.92
N ALA A 974 -29.17 23.76 44.23
CA ALA A 974 -28.46 22.55 44.66
C ALA A 974 -29.12 21.55 45.63
N LEU A 975 -29.30 20.30 45.15
CA LEU A 975 -28.96 19.07 45.87
C LEU A 975 -28.96 17.89 44.90
N GLY A 976 -27.85 17.15 44.86
CA GLY A 976 -27.71 15.96 44.03
C GLY A 976 -28.58 14.80 44.51
N ARG A 977 -28.91 13.89 43.59
CA ARG A 977 -29.16 12.47 43.86
C ARG A 977 -29.13 11.66 42.57
N HIS A 978 -28.35 10.58 42.66
CA HIS A 978 -28.30 9.36 41.86
C HIS A 978 -29.41 9.12 40.82
N ILE A 979 -28.98 8.86 39.59
CA ILE A 979 -29.75 8.10 38.61
C ILE A 979 -29.50 6.60 38.87
N PRO A 980 -30.55 5.79 39.15
CA PRO A 980 -30.39 4.36 39.40
C PRO A 980 -30.24 3.56 38.10
N ARG A 981 -29.24 2.67 38.11
CA ARG A 981 -29.18 1.48 37.25
C ARG A 981 -30.47 0.67 37.41
N ARG A 982 -31.20 0.44 36.31
CA ARG A 982 -31.83 -0.86 35.95
C ARG A 982 -32.66 -0.73 34.67
N LEU A 983 -32.15 -1.30 33.58
CA LEU A 983 -32.93 -2.19 32.73
C LEU A 983 -31.97 -3.21 32.09
N ALA A 984 -31.72 -4.29 32.84
CA ALA A 984 -31.32 -5.57 32.30
C ALA A 984 -32.55 -6.49 32.44
N LEU A 985 -32.80 -7.34 31.43
CA LEU A 985 -33.55 -8.61 31.40
C LEU A 985 -33.98 -8.83 29.92
N ARG A 986 -33.73 -9.94 29.21
CA ARG A 986 -33.20 -11.28 29.49
C ARG A 986 -32.61 -11.86 28.20
N MET A 987 -31.35 -12.30 28.23
CA MET A 987 -30.97 -13.56 27.61
C MET A 987 -30.27 -14.37 28.71
N ASN A 988 -31.00 -15.32 29.30
CA ASN A 988 -30.48 -16.20 30.32
C ASN A 988 -29.48 -17.18 29.68
N ALA A 989 -28.18 -16.96 29.89
CA ALA A 989 -27.22 -18.04 29.97
C ALA A 989 -26.78 -18.13 31.44
N ARG A 990 -27.11 -19.23 32.12
CA ARG A 990 -26.58 -19.49 33.46
C ARG A 990 -25.04 -19.53 33.40
N PRO A 991 -24.32 -18.99 34.40
CA PRO A 991 -22.89 -19.23 34.51
C PRO A 991 -22.68 -20.74 34.68
N MET A 992 -21.92 -21.34 33.76
CA MET A 992 -21.45 -22.72 33.93
C MET A 992 -20.60 -22.79 35.19
N SER A 993 -20.87 -23.76 36.05
CA SER A 993 -20.00 -24.05 37.19
C SER A 993 -18.62 -24.50 36.70
N ASP A 994 -17.59 -24.37 37.54
CA ASP A 994 -16.24 -24.85 37.19
C ASP A 994 -16.21 -26.36 36.87
N ASP A 995 -17.18 -27.11 37.38
CA ASP A 995 -17.40 -28.53 37.04
C ASP A 995 -17.95 -28.73 35.61
N GLU A 996 -18.80 -27.81 35.13
CA GLU A 996 -19.31 -27.77 33.75
C GLU A 996 -18.25 -27.26 32.76
N ARG A 997 -17.36 -26.36 33.23
CA ARG A 997 -16.16 -25.89 32.51
C ARG A 997 -15.14 -27.02 32.33
N ASN A 998 -14.93 -27.85 33.36
CA ASN A 998 -14.06 -29.02 33.30
C ASN A 998 -14.67 -30.16 32.47
N ARG A 999 -15.99 -30.39 32.52
CA ARG A 999 -16.69 -31.35 31.64
C ARG A 999 -16.68 -30.94 30.16
N LYS A 1000 -16.79 -29.64 29.84
CA LYS A 1000 -16.64 -29.16 28.45
C LYS A 1000 -15.19 -29.13 27.96
N MET A 1001 -14.21 -28.84 28.82
CA MET A 1001 -12.78 -29.02 28.50
C MET A 1001 -12.44 -30.49 28.21
N ALA A 1002 -13.05 -31.45 28.93
CA ALA A 1002 -12.95 -32.87 28.63
C ALA A 1002 -13.60 -33.24 27.28
N PHE A 1003 -14.74 -32.62 26.94
CA PHE A 1003 -15.41 -32.81 25.65
C PHE A 1003 -14.60 -32.23 24.46
N TYR A 1004 -13.87 -31.14 24.65
CA TYR A 1004 -12.96 -30.58 23.63
C TYR A 1004 -11.64 -31.36 23.48
N ARG A 1005 -11.14 -32.04 24.54
CA ARG A 1005 -10.07 -33.05 24.41
C ARG A 1005 -10.52 -34.29 23.63
N VAL A 1006 -11.79 -34.67 23.73
CA VAL A 1006 -12.38 -35.80 22.97
C VAL A 1006 -12.71 -35.43 21.51
N CYS A 1007 -12.95 -34.15 21.20
CA CYS A 1007 -13.14 -33.70 19.82
C CYS A 1007 -11.82 -33.41 19.08
N ALA A 1008 -10.73 -33.09 19.79
CA ALA A 1008 -9.38 -32.94 19.21
C ALA A 1008 -8.73 -34.27 18.78
N THR A 1009 -9.33 -35.42 19.08
CA THR A 1009 -8.83 -36.76 18.73
C THR A 1009 -9.63 -37.47 17.62
N ARG A 1010 -10.59 -36.80 16.96
CA ARG A 1010 -11.46 -37.43 15.93
C ARG A 1010 -11.10 -37.15 14.47
N ASN A 1011 -9.93 -36.59 14.18
CA ASN A 1011 -9.35 -36.53 12.82
C ASN A 1011 -7.94 -37.17 12.75
N ALA A 1012 -7.71 -38.23 13.52
CA ALA A 1012 -6.68 -39.21 13.21
C ALA A 1012 -7.36 -40.40 12.53
N SER A 1013 -7.15 -40.51 11.22
CA SER A 1013 -7.47 -41.70 10.43
C SER A 1013 -6.92 -42.96 11.10
N ARG A 1014 -7.83 -43.90 11.40
CA ARG A 1014 -7.55 -45.27 11.85
C ARG A 1014 -6.47 -45.93 10.96
N PRO A 1015 -5.39 -46.50 11.54
CA PRO A 1015 -4.75 -47.68 10.98
C PRO A 1015 -5.49 -48.94 11.48
N ARG A 1016 -5.67 -49.94 10.60
CA ARG A 1016 -6.14 -51.29 10.97
C ARG A 1016 -5.10 -52.01 11.85
N PRO A 1017 -5.52 -52.91 12.74
CA PRO A 1017 -4.64 -53.56 13.70
C PRO A 1017 -3.88 -54.72 13.05
N ALA A 1018 -2.58 -54.78 13.29
CA ALA A 1018 -1.78 -55.99 13.13
C ALA A 1018 -1.44 -56.57 14.50
N SER A 1019 -1.34 -57.89 14.49
CA SER A 1019 -1.25 -58.88 15.57
C SER A 1019 -0.10 -58.72 16.57
N ARG A 1020 -0.34 -59.38 17.71
CA ARG A 1020 0.46 -59.65 18.92
C ARG A 1020 1.96 -59.98 18.74
N PRO A 1021 2.74 -59.88 19.84
CA PRO A 1021 4.19 -59.99 19.85
C PRO A 1021 4.67 -61.45 20.01
N SER A 1022 5.86 -61.73 19.48
CA SER A 1022 6.70 -62.83 19.93
C SER A 1022 8.10 -62.32 20.22
N THR A 1023 8.61 -62.82 21.32
CA THR A 1023 9.89 -62.62 21.99
C THR A 1023 11.10 -63.15 21.22
N GLU A 1024 12.26 -62.69 21.68
CA GLU A 1024 13.56 -63.37 21.71
C GLU A 1024 14.51 -63.36 20.51
N GLU A 1025 15.71 -62.89 20.85
CA GLU A 1025 17.04 -63.42 20.51
C GLU A 1025 17.74 -63.15 19.16
N GLN A 1026 18.97 -62.65 19.35
CA GLN A 1026 20.22 -63.00 18.66
C GLN A 1026 20.49 -62.50 17.23
N SER A 1027 21.38 -61.49 17.19
CA SER A 1027 22.69 -61.51 16.51
C SER A 1027 22.79 -61.53 14.97
N VAL A 1028 23.82 -60.79 14.51
CA VAL A 1028 24.57 -60.90 13.25
C VAL A 1028 24.08 -60.07 12.05
N SER A 1029 25.03 -59.28 11.56
CA SER A 1029 25.10 -58.45 10.34
C SER A 1029 25.46 -59.31 9.10
N PRO A 1030 25.83 -58.74 7.93
CA PRO A 1030 25.15 -57.82 7.00
C PRO A 1030 25.07 -58.47 5.58
N SER A 1031 24.89 -57.65 4.53
CA SER A 1031 24.94 -57.97 3.07
C SER A 1031 23.59 -58.39 2.48
N GLU A 1032 23.21 -58.13 1.23
CA GLU A 1032 23.78 -57.42 0.07
C GLU A 1032 22.67 -57.37 -1.01
N HIS A 1033 22.82 -56.47 -1.99
CA HIS A 1033 22.32 -56.57 -3.38
C HIS A 1033 20.80 -56.60 -3.67
N SER A 1034 20.30 -55.59 -4.42
CA SER A 1034 20.01 -55.67 -5.88
C SER A 1034 18.59 -56.24 -6.11
N GLU A 1035 17.67 -55.78 -6.95
CA GLU A 1035 17.66 -55.12 -8.25
C GLU A 1035 16.16 -54.75 -8.48
N TYR A 1036 15.80 -53.52 -8.86
CA TYR A 1036 15.40 -53.13 -10.22
C TYR A 1036 14.11 -53.77 -10.82
N ARG A 1037 13.16 -52.85 -11.13
CA ARG A 1037 12.22 -52.81 -12.29
C ARG A 1037 10.74 -53.30 -12.16
N PRO A 1038 9.82 -52.80 -13.03
CA PRO A 1038 8.53 -52.19 -12.67
C PRO A 1038 7.35 -52.85 -13.45
N PRO A 1039 6.43 -52.11 -14.11
CA PRO A 1039 5.24 -51.40 -13.63
C PRO A 1039 3.91 -52.07 -14.07
N LYS A 1040 2.78 -51.87 -13.36
CA LYS A 1040 1.44 -52.06 -13.94
C LYS A 1040 0.38 -51.09 -13.37
N LYS A 1041 0.06 -50.07 -14.18
CA LYS A 1041 -1.30 -49.71 -14.64
C LYS A 1041 -2.49 -50.42 -13.96
N GLN A 1042 -3.42 -49.63 -13.41
CA GLN A 1042 -4.85 -49.52 -13.79
C GLN A 1042 -5.57 -48.63 -12.75
N ARG A 1043 -6.07 -47.46 -13.15
CA ARG A 1043 -7.51 -47.15 -13.34
C ARG A 1043 -8.39 -47.46 -12.10
N GLN A 1044 -8.63 -46.43 -11.29
CA GLN A 1044 -9.93 -45.73 -11.21
C GLN A 1044 -9.71 -44.33 -10.65
#